data_AF-A0AAV6IPJ2-F1
#
_entry.id   AF-A0AAV6IPJ2-F1
#
_cell.length_a   1.000
_cell.length_b   1.000
_cell.length_c   1.000
_cell.angle_alpha   90.00
_cell.angle_beta   90.00
_cell.angle_gamma   90.00
#
_symmetry.space_group_name_H-M   'P 1'
#
loop_
_entity.id
_entity.type
_entity.pdbx_description
1 polymer ?
#
loop_
_entity_poly.entity_id
_entity_poly.type
_entity_poly.pdbx_seq_one_letter_code
_entity_poly.pdbx_strand_id
1 'polypeptide(L)'
;MSSLLVSALTCVWVLICSHGVLGYVKYNTGGVIVDGKLNVHLVPHSHDDVGWLKTIDQYYVGSNNSIQGACVENVLDSVVVALRRDPNRKFVFAEMAFFQRWWEEQSVEVQEEVRKLVDGGQLEFVNGGWCMHDEAATHYIDMIDQTTLGHHALKTQFNTTPRAGWQIDPFGHSAVQAYLLGAEIFTNAFPVHYSPPSGFRFEVSDKDSIPVQDNPLLFDYNVGQRVNDFITAAITQANVTRTNHIMWTMGEDFQYQYAETWFKPMDKLIHYVNKDGRINALYSTPSMYTDAKNAANETWPLKTHDYFPYADRTNAYWTGYFTSRPALKGYIRMLSGYYLAARQLEYMAGRRSSGPNTHSLGDALGIAQHHDAVTGTAKQHTTNDYEKRLAIGASEAEAVVNSALTCLANSTMKSPCATPLSTLSQCPLLNISFCPPTEKDIPEGKSLVVVAYNSLGWNRTDIIRIPVNDANLVVHDSMGNPIKAQYVELDNVTSNLRDFYTKAYLGISPGKAPKYWILFQVSLPPLGWNTYFVSKASGKGKRRKSYVFSNVDPPQNDTIEIGPGNLKLSFSKASGQLKRMFNSKTGVDIPVQQSYLWYGSSANDTDDQSSGAYIFRPNGAPPTLVSRSVPIKVVRGSLLDEVHQQFDSWIYQVIRLYRDKEHAEVEFTIGPIPTDDGVGKEVITRMAANMVTEKVFYTDSNGRDFLKRVRDYREDWSLQVNQPVAGNYYPLNLGIFTTDNKSEFSVLVDRAVGGASINDGQVEIMLHRFT
;
A
#
# COMPACT_ATOMS: atom_id res chain seq x y z
N MET A 1 -9.99 -16.30 94.59
CA MET A 1 -10.83 -15.22 94.01
C MET A 1 -9.96 -14.44 93.01
N SER A 2 -9.63 -14.86 91.78
CA SER A 2 -10.20 -15.84 90.85
C SER A 2 -11.66 -15.57 90.47
N SER A 3 -11.91 -14.46 89.77
CA SER A 3 -12.98 -14.34 88.75
C SER A 3 -13.10 -12.95 88.10
N LEU A 4 -12.45 -11.89 88.60
CA LEU A 4 -12.67 -10.51 88.12
C LEU A 4 -11.56 -9.88 87.25
N LEU A 5 -10.41 -10.54 87.08
CA LEU A 5 -9.31 -10.03 86.22
C LEU A 5 -9.21 -10.71 84.85
N VAL A 6 -9.97 -11.78 84.61
CA VAL A 6 -9.96 -12.51 83.33
C VAL A 6 -11.01 -11.97 82.33
N SER A 7 -12.00 -11.19 82.80
CA SER A 7 -13.06 -10.63 81.95
C SER A 7 -12.69 -9.29 81.28
N ALA A 8 -11.70 -8.57 81.83
CA ALA A 8 -11.27 -7.29 81.24
C ALA A 8 -10.26 -7.46 80.09
N LEU A 9 -9.39 -8.48 80.14
CA LEU A 9 -8.43 -8.74 79.05
C LEU A 9 -9.06 -9.47 77.85
N THR A 10 -10.13 -10.24 78.05
CA THR A 10 -10.83 -10.93 76.95
C THR A 10 -11.74 -9.98 76.17
N CYS A 11 -12.28 -8.93 76.80
CA CYS A 11 -13.05 -7.91 76.08
C CYS A 11 -12.16 -6.98 75.22
N VAL A 12 -10.92 -6.69 75.65
CA VAL A 12 -9.98 -5.87 74.86
C VAL A 12 -9.39 -6.66 73.68
N TRP A 13 -9.22 -7.98 73.79
CA TRP A 13 -8.79 -8.80 72.64
C TRP A 13 -9.91 -9.08 71.63
N VAL A 14 -11.17 -9.13 72.05
CA VAL A 14 -12.31 -9.31 71.12
C VAL A 14 -12.71 -8.00 70.42
N LEU A 15 -12.44 -6.83 71.03
CA LEU A 15 -12.63 -5.51 70.39
C LEU A 15 -11.46 -5.10 69.46
N ILE A 16 -10.26 -5.66 69.65
CA ILE A 16 -9.12 -5.42 68.73
C ILE A 16 -9.12 -6.40 67.54
N CYS A 17 -9.73 -7.58 67.67
CA CYS A 17 -9.87 -8.54 66.56
C CYS A 17 -11.08 -8.31 65.64
N SER A 18 -11.89 -7.27 65.87
CA SER A 18 -13.11 -6.99 65.09
C SER A 18 -13.03 -5.76 64.16
N HIS A 19 -11.85 -5.14 64.02
CA HIS A 19 -11.60 -4.07 63.03
C HIS A 19 -10.74 -4.48 61.83
N GLY A 20 -10.52 -5.78 61.64
CA GLY A 20 -10.00 -6.33 60.39
C GLY A 20 -11.14 -6.62 59.41
N VAL A 21 -11.90 -5.61 59.00
CA VAL A 21 -12.58 -5.72 57.70
C VAL A 21 -11.44 -5.79 56.68
N LEU A 22 -11.07 -7.02 56.31
CA LEU A 22 -10.14 -7.35 55.23
C LEU A 22 -10.76 -6.80 53.94
N GLY A 23 -10.53 -5.50 53.74
CA GLY A 23 -11.25 -4.69 52.79
C GLY A 23 -10.73 -4.90 51.39
N TYR A 24 -11.67 -4.98 50.45
CA TYR A 24 -11.47 -4.66 49.04
C TYR A 24 -10.45 -3.51 48.89
N VAL A 25 -9.28 -3.79 48.27
CA VAL A 25 -8.29 -2.76 47.97
C VAL A 25 -8.79 -1.98 46.75
N LYS A 26 -9.24 -0.76 46.99
CA LYS A 26 -9.54 0.19 45.90
C LYS A 26 -8.23 0.79 45.41
N TYR A 27 -7.85 0.47 44.17
CA TYR A 27 -6.66 1.05 43.54
C TYR A 27 -6.90 2.51 43.18
N ASN A 28 -5.85 3.33 43.32
CA ASN A 28 -5.88 4.72 42.88
C ASN A 28 -5.36 4.78 41.43
N THR A 29 -6.28 4.65 40.49
CA THR A 29 -6.01 4.60 39.03
C THR A 29 -6.12 5.96 38.37
N GLY A 30 -6.70 6.95 39.04
CA GLY A 30 -6.85 8.35 38.57
C GLY A 30 -5.58 9.19 38.69
N GLY A 31 -4.42 8.59 38.44
CA GLY A 31 -3.16 9.31 38.41
C GLY A 31 -3.20 10.41 37.34
N VAL A 32 -2.74 11.61 37.70
CA VAL A 32 -2.60 12.76 36.78
C VAL A 32 -1.13 13.13 36.66
N ILE A 33 -0.77 13.96 35.69
CA ILE A 33 0.59 14.51 35.57
C ILE A 33 0.99 15.21 36.88
N VAL A 34 2.22 14.96 37.33
CA VAL A 34 2.79 15.60 38.52
C VAL A 34 4.04 16.38 38.12
N ASP A 35 4.00 17.69 38.37
CA ASP A 35 5.12 18.59 38.12
C ASP A 35 6.35 18.19 38.95
N GLY A 36 7.54 18.28 38.35
CA GLY A 36 8.81 17.95 38.99
C GLY A 36 9.10 16.45 39.13
N LYS A 37 8.22 15.56 38.65
CA LYS A 37 8.46 14.10 38.58
C LYS A 37 8.61 13.62 37.14
N LEU A 38 9.25 12.47 36.95
CA LEU A 38 9.12 11.69 35.71
C LEU A 38 7.69 11.15 35.62
N ASN A 39 6.99 11.47 34.52
CA ASN A 39 5.63 11.03 34.22
C ASN A 39 5.68 9.93 33.14
N VAL A 40 5.22 8.74 33.50
CA VAL A 40 5.13 7.57 32.61
C VAL A 40 3.71 7.43 32.11
N HIS A 41 3.51 7.77 30.84
CA HIS A 41 2.25 7.66 30.14
C HIS A 41 2.07 6.22 29.67
N LEU A 42 1.24 5.44 30.37
CA LEU A 42 0.88 4.08 29.96
C LEU A 42 -0.23 4.19 28.91
N VAL A 43 0.06 3.75 27.68
CA VAL A 43 -0.87 3.80 26.55
C VAL A 43 -1.24 2.37 26.14
N PRO A 44 -2.38 1.85 26.63
CA PRO A 44 -2.91 0.55 26.21
C PRO A 44 -3.32 0.56 24.74
N HIS A 45 -2.84 -0.40 23.96
CA HIS A 45 -3.13 -0.54 22.54
C HIS A 45 -3.12 -2.02 22.11
N SER A 46 -3.72 -2.33 20.97
CA SER A 46 -3.52 -3.58 20.23
C SER A 46 -3.14 -3.22 18.81
N HIS A 47 -2.13 -3.90 18.27
CA HIS A 47 -1.80 -3.79 16.85
C HIS A 47 -2.52 -4.90 16.08
N ASP A 48 -3.51 -4.51 15.28
CA ASP A 48 -4.41 -5.47 14.63
C ASP A 48 -4.24 -5.40 13.11
N ASP A 49 -3.40 -6.27 12.54
CA ASP A 49 -3.14 -6.31 11.10
C ASP A 49 -4.39 -6.62 10.29
N VAL A 50 -4.65 -5.81 9.27
CA VAL A 50 -5.80 -5.94 8.36
C VAL A 50 -5.52 -7.01 7.30
N GLY A 51 -4.92 -8.13 7.73
CA GLY A 51 -4.48 -9.28 6.96
C GLY A 51 -2.95 -9.36 6.82
N TRP A 52 -2.37 -10.45 7.28
CA TRP A 52 -0.92 -10.69 7.23
C TRP A 52 -0.65 -12.19 7.15
N LEU A 53 -0.59 -12.86 8.30
CA LEU A 53 -0.51 -14.32 8.39
C LEU A 53 -1.88 -14.96 8.21
N LYS A 54 -2.94 -14.31 8.65
CA LYS A 54 -4.35 -14.68 8.40
C LYS A 54 -5.03 -13.64 7.52
N THR A 55 -6.22 -13.96 6.99
CA THR A 55 -7.06 -12.96 6.32
C THR A 55 -7.70 -12.02 7.34
N ILE A 56 -8.17 -10.85 6.90
CA ILE A 56 -8.90 -9.90 7.75
C ILE A 56 -10.05 -10.60 8.50
N ASP A 57 -10.93 -11.34 7.80
CA ASP A 57 -12.07 -11.99 8.47
C ASP A 57 -11.62 -13.12 9.43
N GLN A 58 -10.51 -13.81 9.14
CA GLN A 58 -9.95 -14.83 10.04
C GLN A 58 -9.38 -14.22 11.32
N TYR A 59 -8.72 -13.06 11.22
CA TYR A 59 -8.29 -12.28 12.38
C TYR A 59 -9.46 -11.72 13.16
N TYR A 60 -10.51 -11.25 12.47
CA TYR A 60 -11.70 -10.71 13.10
C TYR A 60 -12.36 -11.73 14.02
N VAL A 61 -12.80 -12.87 13.46
CA VAL A 61 -13.57 -13.90 14.19
C VAL A 61 -12.71 -14.89 14.99
N GLY A 62 -11.39 -14.71 15.00
CA GLY A 62 -10.47 -15.60 15.74
C GLY A 62 -10.37 -17.02 15.19
N SER A 63 -10.56 -17.23 13.89
CA SER A 63 -10.44 -18.55 13.27
C SER A 63 -8.99 -18.85 12.86
N ASN A 64 -8.70 -20.14 12.61
CA ASN A 64 -7.39 -20.63 12.15
C ASN A 64 -6.21 -20.26 13.08
N ASN A 65 -6.42 -20.33 14.40
CA ASN A 65 -5.42 -19.95 15.42
C ASN A 65 -4.19 -20.86 15.48
N SER A 66 -4.14 -21.95 14.70
CA SER A 66 -2.90 -22.71 14.48
C SER A 66 -1.86 -21.91 13.67
N ILE A 67 -2.28 -20.90 12.90
CA ILE A 67 -1.37 -19.98 12.21
C ILE A 67 -0.84 -18.92 13.19
N GLN A 68 -1.76 -18.22 13.87
CA GLN A 68 -1.46 -17.20 14.88
C GLN A 68 -2.70 -17.04 15.77
N GLY A 69 -2.51 -17.10 17.09
CA GLY A 69 -3.57 -16.94 18.08
C GLY A 69 -3.99 -15.48 18.21
N ALA A 70 -4.99 -15.08 17.43
CA ALA A 70 -5.42 -13.68 17.27
C ALA A 70 -6.92 -13.60 16.96
N CYS A 71 -7.65 -12.76 17.68
CA CYS A 71 -9.09 -12.55 17.53
C CYS A 71 -9.46 -11.11 17.88
N VAL A 72 -9.70 -10.26 16.88
CA VAL A 72 -9.99 -8.83 17.10
C VAL A 72 -11.36 -8.60 17.73
N GLU A 73 -12.34 -9.47 17.46
CA GLU A 73 -13.64 -9.45 18.14
C GLU A 73 -13.46 -9.56 19.67
N ASN A 74 -12.64 -10.52 20.13
CA ASN A 74 -12.32 -10.67 21.56
C ASN A 74 -11.60 -9.44 22.14
N VAL A 75 -10.73 -8.80 21.36
CA VAL A 75 -10.03 -7.57 21.78
C VAL A 75 -11.06 -6.49 22.08
N LEU A 76 -11.92 -6.15 21.11
CA LEU A 76 -12.91 -5.09 21.25
C LEU A 76 -13.93 -5.40 22.35
N ASP A 77 -14.47 -6.61 22.38
CA ASP A 77 -15.43 -7.05 23.40
C ASP A 77 -14.87 -6.91 24.82
N SER A 78 -13.66 -7.43 25.03
CA SER A 78 -13.07 -7.45 26.36
C SER A 78 -12.56 -6.07 26.80
N VAL A 79 -12.09 -5.23 25.86
CA VAL A 79 -11.71 -3.83 26.13
C VAL A 79 -12.91 -3.02 26.58
N VAL A 80 -14.05 -3.10 25.90
CA VAL A 80 -15.28 -2.38 26.30
C VAL A 80 -15.68 -2.73 27.73
N VAL A 81 -15.69 -4.03 28.05
CA VAL A 81 -15.99 -4.50 29.41
C VAL A 81 -14.97 -4.01 30.44
N ALA A 82 -13.68 -4.01 30.10
CA ALA A 82 -12.61 -3.57 31.00
C ALA A 82 -12.64 -2.05 31.23
N LEU A 83 -12.94 -1.24 30.21
CA LEU A 83 -13.09 0.21 30.33
C LEU A 83 -14.32 0.58 31.18
N ARG A 84 -15.44 -0.14 31.04
CA ARG A 84 -16.63 0.10 31.89
C ARG A 84 -16.35 -0.08 33.38
N ARG A 85 -15.40 -0.95 33.76
CA ARG A 85 -15.11 -1.27 35.17
C ARG A 85 -14.43 -0.15 35.93
N ASP A 86 -13.68 0.73 35.26
CA ASP A 86 -12.98 1.84 35.89
C ASP A 86 -12.90 3.03 34.91
N PRO A 87 -13.50 4.19 35.26
CA PRO A 87 -13.53 5.37 34.39
C PRO A 87 -12.14 5.97 34.10
N ASN A 88 -11.10 5.59 34.85
CA ASN A 88 -9.73 6.08 34.63
C ASN A 88 -8.96 5.27 33.59
N ARG A 89 -9.41 4.04 33.27
CA ARG A 89 -8.77 3.21 32.26
C ARG A 89 -8.92 3.84 30.88
N LYS A 90 -7.88 3.71 30.07
CA LYS A 90 -7.81 4.22 28.70
C LYS A 90 -7.36 3.14 27.74
N PHE A 91 -7.78 3.23 26.48
CA PHE A 91 -7.34 2.37 25.40
C PHE A 91 -7.35 3.15 24.08
N VAL A 92 -6.40 2.85 23.19
CA VAL A 92 -6.38 3.42 21.84
C VAL A 92 -6.56 2.35 20.77
N PHE A 93 -7.34 2.66 19.74
CA PHE A 93 -7.63 1.75 18.62
C PHE A 93 -7.46 2.48 17.28
N ALA A 94 -6.91 1.80 16.26
CA ALA A 94 -6.52 2.45 15.02
C ALA A 94 -7.29 2.01 13.75
N GLU A 95 -7.49 0.71 13.54
CA GLU A 95 -7.90 0.14 12.25
C GLU A 95 -9.41 0.09 12.07
N MET A 96 -9.99 1.09 11.39
CA MET A 96 -11.45 1.20 11.24
C MET A 96 -12.07 0.06 10.43
N ALA A 97 -11.31 -0.67 9.61
CA ALA A 97 -11.80 -1.87 8.94
C ALA A 97 -12.29 -2.94 9.91
N PHE A 98 -11.60 -3.13 11.04
CA PHE A 98 -12.06 -4.05 12.09
C PHE A 98 -13.14 -3.43 12.96
N PHE A 99 -12.94 -2.18 13.40
CA PHE A 99 -13.91 -1.52 14.27
C PHE A 99 -15.29 -1.43 13.61
N GLN A 100 -15.36 -1.12 12.31
CA GLN A 100 -16.63 -1.05 11.60
C GLN A 100 -17.32 -2.42 11.48
N ARG A 101 -16.57 -3.50 11.22
CA ARG A 101 -17.09 -4.87 11.20
C ARG A 101 -17.69 -5.24 12.55
N TRP A 102 -16.96 -4.97 13.62
CA TRP A 102 -17.43 -5.16 14.99
C TRP A 102 -18.66 -4.33 15.31
N TRP A 103 -18.63 -3.04 14.99
CA TRP A 103 -19.68 -2.07 15.30
C TRP A 103 -21.05 -2.46 14.72
N GLU A 104 -21.07 -3.00 13.51
CA GLU A 104 -22.28 -3.43 12.80
C GLU A 104 -22.93 -4.67 13.43
N GLU A 105 -22.17 -5.47 14.18
CA GLU A 105 -22.67 -6.66 14.89
C GLU A 105 -23.16 -6.34 16.31
N GLN A 106 -22.85 -5.15 16.83
CA GLN A 106 -23.19 -4.78 18.22
C GLN A 106 -24.65 -4.40 18.42
N SER A 107 -25.17 -4.72 19.61
CA SER A 107 -26.48 -4.26 20.04
C SER A 107 -26.50 -2.75 20.28
N VAL A 108 -27.69 -2.13 20.26
CA VAL A 108 -27.85 -0.69 20.51
C VAL A 108 -27.29 -0.31 21.88
N GLU A 109 -27.43 -1.18 22.88
CA GLU A 109 -26.93 -0.96 24.24
C GLU A 109 -25.40 -0.90 24.27
N VAL A 110 -24.72 -1.83 23.58
CA VAL A 110 -23.25 -1.82 23.48
C VAL A 110 -22.78 -0.61 22.68
N GLN A 111 -23.46 -0.27 21.58
CA GLN A 111 -23.15 0.94 20.81
C GLN A 111 -23.28 2.22 21.66
N GLU A 112 -24.31 2.32 22.52
CA GLU A 112 -24.44 3.43 23.47
C GLU A 112 -23.36 3.43 24.55
N GLU A 113 -22.95 2.26 25.04
CA GLU A 113 -21.85 2.12 25.99
C GLU A 113 -20.53 2.63 25.37
N VAL A 114 -20.22 2.21 24.15
CA VAL A 114 -19.03 2.66 23.43
C VAL A 114 -19.06 4.17 23.17
N ARG A 115 -20.20 4.74 22.75
CA ARG A 115 -20.33 6.21 22.62
C ARG A 115 -19.96 6.92 23.92
N LYS A 116 -20.43 6.43 25.07
CA LYS A 116 -20.06 6.99 26.39
C LYS A 116 -18.57 6.85 26.69
N LEU A 117 -17.95 5.72 26.34
CA LEU A 117 -16.51 5.50 26.53
C LEU A 117 -15.66 6.44 25.66
N VAL A 118 -16.11 6.70 24.43
CA VAL A 118 -15.46 7.66 23.51
C VAL A 118 -15.65 9.09 24.00
N ASP A 119 -16.88 9.49 24.34
CA ASP A 119 -17.19 10.82 24.89
C ASP A 119 -16.45 11.09 26.21
N GLY A 120 -16.27 10.05 27.03
CA GLY A 120 -15.50 10.10 28.28
C GLY A 120 -13.98 10.08 28.09
N GLY A 121 -13.48 9.92 26.86
CA GLY A 121 -12.04 9.84 26.56
C GLY A 121 -11.36 8.59 27.14
N GLN A 122 -12.12 7.53 27.38
CA GLN A 122 -11.59 6.22 27.77
C GLN A 122 -11.17 5.41 26.54
N LEU A 123 -11.93 5.50 25.44
CA LEU A 123 -11.55 4.93 24.15
C LEU A 123 -11.19 6.09 23.21
N GLU A 124 -9.94 6.18 22.78
CA GLU A 124 -9.49 7.17 21.80
C GLU A 124 -9.13 6.48 20.48
N PHE A 125 -9.65 7.02 19.37
CA PHE A 125 -9.22 6.59 18.05
C PHE A 125 -7.96 7.35 17.63
N VAL A 126 -6.90 6.61 17.33
CA VAL A 126 -5.61 7.11 16.83
C VAL A 126 -5.43 6.65 15.39
N ASN A 127 -4.76 7.41 14.53
CA ASN A 127 -4.80 7.23 13.08
C ASN A 127 -6.24 7.36 12.52
N GLY A 128 -7.08 6.35 12.72
CA GLY A 128 -8.51 6.33 12.39
C GLY A 128 -8.80 6.11 10.91
N GLY A 129 -7.80 5.78 10.10
CA GLY A 129 -8.01 5.28 8.75
C GLY A 129 -8.62 3.87 8.73
N TRP A 130 -9.02 3.43 7.55
CA TRP A 130 -9.49 2.05 7.37
C TRP A 130 -8.43 1.02 7.80
N CYS A 131 -7.16 1.30 7.53
CA CYS A 131 -6.03 0.53 8.02
C CYS A 131 -4.87 1.46 8.44
N MET A 132 -3.87 0.88 9.09
CA MET A 132 -2.52 1.43 9.12
C MET A 132 -1.85 1.10 7.79
N HIS A 133 -1.80 2.08 6.88
CA HIS A 133 -1.28 1.88 5.53
C HIS A 133 0.24 1.86 5.48
N ASP A 134 0.80 1.17 4.48
CA ASP A 134 2.22 1.33 4.13
C ASP A 134 2.50 2.74 3.60
N GLU A 135 3.74 3.18 3.75
CA GLU A 135 4.22 4.49 3.34
C GLU A 135 5.18 4.44 2.14
N ALA A 136 5.58 3.26 1.68
CA ALA A 136 6.46 3.12 0.51
C ALA A 136 5.70 2.85 -0.80
N ALA A 137 4.84 1.84 -0.84
CA ALA A 137 4.19 1.31 -2.03
C ALA A 137 2.75 1.81 -2.23
N THR A 138 2.33 2.80 -1.44
CA THR A 138 1.02 3.45 -1.54
C THR A 138 1.09 4.72 -2.37
N HIS A 139 0.01 5.01 -3.11
CA HIS A 139 -0.18 6.29 -3.78
C HIS A 139 -0.99 7.23 -2.88
N TYR A 140 -0.67 8.52 -2.88
CA TYR A 140 -1.29 9.50 -1.97
C TYR A 140 -2.83 9.56 -2.07
N ILE A 141 -3.40 9.29 -3.25
CA ILE A 141 -4.85 9.23 -3.45
C ILE A 141 -5.46 8.12 -2.59
N ASP A 142 -4.85 6.94 -2.57
CA ASP A 142 -5.39 5.79 -1.83
C ASP A 142 -5.15 5.94 -0.32
N MET A 143 -4.04 6.57 0.08
CA MET A 143 -3.82 6.99 1.48
C MET A 143 -4.93 7.94 1.96
N ILE A 144 -5.30 8.93 1.13
CA ILE A 144 -6.40 9.85 1.44
C ILE A 144 -7.74 9.12 1.47
N ASP A 145 -8.03 8.29 0.48
CA ASP A 145 -9.32 7.60 0.35
C ASP A 145 -9.58 6.68 1.56
N GLN A 146 -8.59 5.86 1.96
CA GLN A 146 -8.74 4.96 3.10
C GLN A 146 -8.83 5.72 4.44
N THR A 147 -8.08 6.82 4.58
CA THR A 147 -8.17 7.66 5.80
C THR A 147 -9.53 8.34 5.86
N THR A 148 -10.01 8.86 4.74
CA THR A 148 -11.31 9.54 4.63
C THR A 148 -12.45 8.58 4.96
N LEU A 149 -12.38 7.33 4.50
CA LEU A 149 -13.40 6.32 4.79
C LEU A 149 -13.53 6.07 6.30
N GLY A 150 -12.41 5.85 7.00
CA GLY A 150 -12.41 5.66 8.45
C GLY A 150 -12.81 6.93 9.22
N HIS A 151 -12.26 8.09 8.87
CA HIS A 151 -12.60 9.37 9.53
C HIS A 151 -14.07 9.75 9.33
N HIS A 152 -14.65 9.46 8.17
CA HIS A 152 -16.07 9.69 7.92
C HIS A 152 -16.95 8.81 8.82
N ALA A 153 -16.59 7.53 9.01
CA ALA A 153 -17.30 6.64 9.94
C ALA A 153 -17.23 7.18 11.37
N LEU A 154 -16.04 7.56 11.84
CA LEU A 154 -15.81 8.16 13.16
C LEU A 154 -16.61 9.45 13.37
N LYS A 155 -16.63 10.32 12.36
CA LYS A 155 -17.37 11.58 12.42
C LYS A 155 -18.88 11.33 12.48
N THR A 156 -19.37 10.34 11.76
CA THR A 156 -20.80 9.99 11.72
C THR A 156 -21.26 9.34 13.02
N GLN A 157 -20.48 8.44 13.58
CA GLN A 157 -20.87 7.63 14.75
C GLN A 157 -20.58 8.31 16.09
N PHE A 158 -19.47 9.06 16.19
CA PHE A 158 -18.94 9.59 17.44
C PHE A 158 -18.65 11.11 17.38
N ASN A 159 -18.90 11.78 16.26
CA ASN A 159 -18.56 13.19 16.04
C ASN A 159 -17.07 13.53 16.33
N THR A 160 -16.18 12.54 16.27
CA THR A 160 -14.78 12.65 16.68
C THR A 160 -13.85 12.78 15.46
N THR A 161 -12.71 13.44 15.66
CA THR A 161 -11.62 13.52 14.67
C THR A 161 -10.31 13.17 15.37
N PRO A 162 -9.62 12.09 14.97
CA PRO A 162 -8.32 11.71 15.53
C PRO A 162 -7.30 12.85 15.48
N ARG A 163 -6.52 13.02 16.56
CA ARG A 163 -5.48 14.06 16.67
C ARG A 163 -4.05 13.53 16.59
N ALA A 164 -3.87 12.22 16.72
CA ALA A 164 -2.55 11.58 16.72
C ALA A 164 -2.51 10.54 15.61
N GLY A 165 -1.52 10.65 14.71
CA GLY A 165 -1.17 9.58 13.80
C GLY A 165 -0.55 8.41 14.57
N TRP A 166 -0.82 7.18 14.12
CA TRP A 166 -0.30 5.95 14.70
C TRP A 166 0.21 5.06 13.57
N GLN A 167 1.51 5.11 13.33
CA GLN A 167 2.23 4.41 12.26
C GLN A 167 3.38 3.64 12.90
N ILE A 168 3.04 2.60 13.65
CA ILE A 168 3.99 1.88 14.50
C ILE A 168 4.73 0.76 13.77
N ASP A 169 4.17 0.26 12.65
CA ASP A 169 4.69 -0.88 11.90
C ASP A 169 4.91 -0.68 10.37
N PRO A 170 4.62 0.46 9.71
CA PRO A 170 5.14 0.68 8.36
C PRO A 170 6.68 0.63 8.32
N PHE A 171 7.23 -0.01 7.30
CA PHE A 171 8.65 -0.36 7.21
C PHE A 171 9.53 0.79 6.69
N GLY A 172 9.52 1.90 7.43
CA GLY A 172 10.05 3.20 7.02
C GLY A 172 8.91 4.18 6.71
N HIS A 173 9.21 5.48 6.82
CA HIS A 173 8.19 6.52 6.80
C HIS A 173 8.45 7.56 5.71
N SER A 174 7.38 7.97 5.04
CA SER A 174 7.38 8.88 3.91
C SER A 174 7.32 10.35 4.33
N ALA A 175 7.78 11.25 3.46
CA ALA A 175 7.54 12.68 3.63
C ALA A 175 6.04 13.02 3.52
N VAL A 176 5.31 12.27 2.67
CA VAL A 176 3.87 12.46 2.44
C VAL A 176 3.05 12.25 3.69
N GLN A 177 3.37 11.24 4.48
CA GLN A 177 2.61 10.96 5.69
C GLN A 177 2.60 12.14 6.65
N ALA A 178 3.74 12.82 6.82
CA ALA A 178 3.83 14.00 7.66
C ALA A 178 2.96 15.14 7.13
N TYR A 179 3.11 15.51 5.84
CA TYR A 179 2.38 16.66 5.31
C TYR A 179 0.90 16.37 5.02
N LEU A 180 0.51 15.09 4.89
CA LEU A 180 -0.89 14.67 4.82
C LEU A 180 -1.63 14.99 6.12
N LEU A 181 -0.91 14.97 7.25
CA LEU A 181 -1.44 15.22 8.58
C LEU A 181 -1.31 16.69 9.03
N GLY A 182 -0.33 17.44 8.51
CA GLY A 182 -0.18 18.87 8.80
C GLY A 182 1.07 19.49 8.18
N ALA A 183 1.15 20.84 8.13
CA ALA A 183 2.33 21.51 7.56
C ALA A 183 3.63 21.20 8.33
N GLU A 184 3.53 21.03 9.65
CA GLU A 184 4.55 20.52 10.56
C GLU A 184 3.86 19.58 11.55
N ILE A 185 4.54 18.52 11.98
CA ILE A 185 3.99 17.53 12.92
C ILE A 185 5.06 17.08 13.92
N PHE A 186 4.66 16.86 15.17
CA PHE A 186 5.51 16.21 16.15
C PHE A 186 5.62 14.71 15.84
N THR A 187 6.81 14.25 15.48
CA THR A 187 7.07 12.83 15.21
C THR A 187 7.79 12.19 16.39
N ASN A 188 7.28 11.06 16.87
CA ASN A 188 7.85 10.31 17.99
C ASN A 188 8.31 8.92 17.51
N ALA A 189 9.60 8.77 17.20
CA ALA A 189 10.20 7.46 16.97
C ALA A 189 10.43 6.76 18.31
N PHE A 190 9.91 5.54 18.47
CA PHE A 190 10.08 4.79 19.71
C PHE A 190 11.53 4.31 19.87
N PRO A 191 12.01 4.10 21.12
CA PRO A 191 13.41 3.73 21.33
C PRO A 191 13.83 2.40 20.70
N VAL A 192 12.92 1.43 20.60
CA VAL A 192 13.22 0.07 20.11
C VAL A 192 12.07 -0.52 19.31
N HIS A 193 10.91 -0.71 19.94
CA HIS A 193 9.73 -1.38 19.38
C HIS A 193 8.46 -0.72 19.91
N TYR A 194 7.30 -1.11 19.40
CA TYR A 194 5.98 -0.70 19.89
C TYR A 194 5.43 -1.60 21.03
N SER A 195 6.28 -2.45 21.61
CA SER A 195 5.96 -3.33 22.74
C SER A 195 6.16 -2.65 24.09
N PRO A 196 5.57 -3.16 25.19
CA PRO A 196 5.92 -2.70 26.52
C PRO A 196 7.39 -3.03 26.83
N PRO A 197 8.00 -2.35 27.83
CA PRO A 197 9.31 -2.75 28.33
C PRO A 197 9.34 -4.23 28.76
N SER A 198 10.51 -4.85 28.67
CA SER A 198 10.68 -6.26 29.04
C SER A 198 10.14 -6.53 30.46
N GLY A 199 9.35 -7.59 30.59
CA GLY A 199 8.68 -7.95 31.85
C GLY A 199 7.35 -7.23 32.11
N PHE A 200 6.85 -6.39 31.20
CA PHE A 200 5.56 -5.69 31.31
C PHE A 200 4.54 -6.08 30.23
N ARG A 201 4.71 -7.28 29.65
CA ARG A 201 3.72 -7.92 28.77
C ARG A 201 2.75 -8.75 29.61
N PHE A 202 1.45 -8.56 29.39
CA PHE A 202 0.40 -9.06 30.29
C PHE A 202 -0.73 -9.80 29.55
N GLU A 203 -0.41 -10.48 28.45
CA GLU A 203 -1.40 -11.22 27.68
C GLU A 203 -1.83 -12.50 28.38
N VAL A 204 -3.07 -12.92 28.15
CA VAL A 204 -3.64 -14.12 28.78
C VAL A 204 -2.89 -15.41 28.42
N SER A 205 -2.25 -15.45 27.26
CA SER A 205 -1.46 -16.60 26.79
C SER A 205 -0.03 -16.65 27.36
N ASP A 206 0.39 -15.61 28.09
CA ASP A 206 1.76 -15.47 28.57
C ASP A 206 1.99 -16.25 29.84
N LYS A 207 2.71 -17.36 29.71
CA LYS A 207 3.05 -18.26 30.83
C LYS A 207 4.08 -17.66 31.77
N ASP A 208 4.94 -16.80 31.27
CA ASP A 208 6.03 -16.18 32.02
C ASP A 208 5.69 -14.78 32.54
N SER A 209 4.43 -14.34 32.40
CA SER A 209 4.00 -13.05 32.91
C SER A 209 4.04 -13.03 34.45
N ILE A 210 4.77 -12.08 35.02
CA ILE A 210 4.89 -11.93 36.48
C ILE A 210 3.77 -10.98 36.97
N PRO A 211 2.72 -11.50 37.65
CA PRO A 211 1.65 -10.65 38.16
C PRO A 211 2.16 -9.77 39.31
N VAL A 212 1.48 -8.64 39.52
CA VAL A 212 1.65 -7.87 40.76
C VAL A 212 0.81 -8.55 41.85
N GLN A 213 1.46 -9.33 42.71
CA GLN A 213 0.85 -9.99 43.87
C GLN A 213 0.97 -9.07 45.09
N ASP A 214 -0.17 -8.50 45.48
CA ASP A 214 -0.28 -7.51 46.53
C ASP A 214 -1.25 -7.93 47.65
N ASN A 215 -1.73 -9.18 47.61
CA ASN A 215 -2.51 -9.73 48.69
C ASN A 215 -1.55 -10.33 49.74
N PRO A 216 -1.46 -9.75 50.95
CA PRO A 216 -0.56 -10.25 51.99
C PRO A 216 -0.95 -11.63 52.53
N LEU A 217 -2.14 -12.14 52.20
CA LEU A 217 -2.59 -13.49 52.55
C LEU A 217 -2.17 -14.56 51.53
N LEU A 218 -1.66 -14.15 50.37
CA LEU A 218 -1.14 -15.08 49.36
C LEU A 218 0.38 -15.12 49.43
N PHE A 219 0.96 -16.27 49.10
CA PHE A 219 2.40 -16.38 48.96
C PHE A 219 2.92 -15.53 47.79
N ASP A 220 4.22 -15.28 47.80
CA ASP A 220 4.95 -14.57 46.74
C ASP A 220 4.51 -13.12 46.54
N TYR A 221 4.23 -12.41 47.64
CA TYR A 221 4.00 -10.96 47.64
C TYR A 221 5.21 -10.23 47.05
N ASN A 222 5.02 -9.45 45.98
CA ASN A 222 6.12 -8.93 45.16
C ASN A 222 6.03 -7.45 44.79
N VAL A 223 5.16 -6.66 45.43
CA VAL A 223 4.94 -5.23 45.08
C VAL A 223 6.24 -4.43 45.02
N GLY A 224 7.10 -4.55 46.03
CA GLY A 224 8.38 -3.82 46.07
C GLY A 224 9.30 -4.15 44.90
N GLN A 225 9.35 -5.40 44.48
CA GLN A 225 10.12 -5.82 43.31
C GLN A 225 9.54 -5.21 42.03
N ARG A 226 8.23 -5.36 41.80
CA ARG A 226 7.57 -4.88 40.57
C ARG A 226 7.63 -3.35 40.41
N VAL A 227 7.55 -2.61 41.52
CA VAL A 227 7.76 -1.16 41.52
C VAL A 227 9.20 -0.80 41.13
N ASN A 228 10.20 -1.52 41.65
CA ASN A 228 11.60 -1.27 41.27
C ASN A 228 11.89 -1.65 39.81
N ASP A 229 11.32 -2.74 39.31
CA ASP A 229 11.41 -3.13 37.89
C ASP A 229 10.86 -2.00 37.00
N PHE A 230 9.69 -1.45 37.37
CA PHE A 230 9.02 -0.39 36.63
C PHE A 230 9.87 0.89 36.59
N ILE A 231 10.38 1.31 37.75
CA ILE A 231 11.21 2.51 37.85
C ILE A 231 12.51 2.36 37.05
N THR A 232 13.12 1.17 37.08
CA THR A 232 14.37 0.90 36.35
C THR A 232 14.15 1.02 34.84
N ALA A 233 13.08 0.42 34.32
CA ALA A 233 12.72 0.54 32.91
C ALA A 233 12.38 2.00 32.52
N ALA A 234 11.65 2.72 33.39
CA ALA A 234 11.23 4.09 33.13
C ALA A 234 12.42 5.05 33.07
N ILE A 235 13.37 4.93 34.01
CA ILE A 235 14.60 5.72 34.02
C ILE A 235 15.45 5.43 32.79
N THR A 236 15.52 4.15 32.37
CA THR A 236 16.26 3.76 31.15
C THR A 236 15.74 4.49 29.92
N GLN A 237 14.42 4.54 29.71
CA GLN A 237 13.83 5.29 28.60
C GLN A 237 13.94 6.82 28.78
N ALA A 238 13.80 7.32 30.00
CA ALA A 238 13.94 8.75 30.30
C ALA A 238 15.35 9.26 29.92
N ASN A 239 16.39 8.44 30.07
CA ASN A 239 17.76 8.83 29.71
C ASN A 239 17.97 9.13 28.22
N VAL A 240 17.07 8.69 27.34
CA VAL A 240 17.11 8.94 25.89
C VAL A 240 15.94 9.81 25.40
N THR A 241 15.16 10.39 26.31
CA THR A 241 13.95 11.15 25.98
C THR A 241 14.06 12.58 26.54
N ARG A 242 13.80 13.62 25.71
CA ARG A 242 13.69 15.02 26.19
C ARG A 242 12.46 15.17 27.08
N THR A 243 12.41 16.16 27.99
CA THR A 243 11.35 16.40 29.00
C THR A 243 11.29 15.31 30.10
N ASN A 244 10.44 15.54 31.10
CA ASN A 244 10.07 14.58 32.15
C ASN A 244 8.85 13.71 31.78
N HIS A 245 8.53 13.56 30.48
CA HIS A 245 7.42 12.73 30.00
C HIS A 245 7.93 11.63 29.05
N ILE A 246 7.63 10.38 29.39
CA ILE A 246 7.87 9.21 28.53
C ILE A 246 6.56 8.48 28.25
N MET A 247 6.49 7.76 27.12
CA MET A 247 5.35 6.96 26.73
C MET A 247 5.73 5.48 26.67
N TRP A 248 4.93 4.63 27.31
CA TRP A 248 4.99 3.18 27.16
C TRP A 248 3.81 2.72 26.34
N THR A 249 4.10 2.09 25.21
CA THR A 249 3.13 1.39 24.37
C THR A 249 2.80 0.05 25.01
N MET A 250 1.76 0.04 25.84
CA MET A 250 1.36 -1.13 26.63
C MET A 250 0.52 -2.07 25.77
N GLY A 251 1.13 -2.71 24.78
CA GLY A 251 0.46 -3.58 23.81
C GLY A 251 1.44 -4.14 22.79
N GLU A 252 0.98 -5.02 21.91
CA GLU A 252 1.74 -5.67 20.83
C GLU A 252 0.72 -6.23 19.82
N ASP A 253 1.14 -7.06 18.87
CA ASP A 253 0.29 -7.71 17.88
C ASP A 253 -0.85 -8.51 18.53
N PHE A 254 -2.10 -8.16 18.19
CA PHE A 254 -3.33 -8.86 18.59
C PHE A 254 -3.44 -9.16 20.09
N GLN A 255 -2.92 -8.26 20.92
CA GLN A 255 -3.01 -8.34 22.38
C GLN A 255 -4.36 -7.83 22.88
N TYR A 256 -4.60 -7.92 24.19
CA TYR A 256 -5.87 -7.57 24.83
C TYR A 256 -7.05 -8.47 24.42
N GLN A 257 -6.81 -9.69 23.90
CA GLN A 257 -7.90 -10.65 23.66
C GLN A 257 -8.68 -10.99 24.94
N TYR A 258 -8.03 -10.85 26.09
CA TYR A 258 -8.72 -10.68 27.37
C TYR A 258 -8.17 -9.48 28.12
N ALA A 259 -8.63 -8.28 27.76
CA ALA A 259 -8.10 -6.99 28.20
C ALA A 259 -7.86 -6.84 29.72
N GLU A 260 -8.67 -7.49 30.57
CA GLU A 260 -8.51 -7.40 32.03
C GLU A 260 -7.15 -7.95 32.51
N THR A 261 -6.49 -8.84 31.77
CA THR A 261 -5.14 -9.31 32.13
C THR A 261 -4.10 -8.22 32.05
N TRP A 262 -4.30 -7.21 31.22
CA TRP A 262 -3.46 -6.02 31.12
C TRP A 262 -3.88 -4.93 32.11
N PHE A 263 -5.18 -4.63 32.16
CA PHE A 263 -5.69 -3.57 33.03
C PHE A 263 -5.46 -3.85 34.52
N LYS A 264 -5.64 -5.08 34.98
CA LYS A 264 -5.47 -5.41 36.41
C LYS A 264 -4.03 -5.20 36.92
N PRO A 265 -2.96 -5.66 36.25
CA PRO A 265 -1.59 -5.29 36.62
C PRO A 265 -1.31 -3.80 36.49
N MET A 266 -1.81 -3.13 35.43
CA MET A 266 -1.61 -1.69 35.27
C MET A 266 -2.26 -0.87 36.38
N ASP A 267 -3.49 -1.20 36.81
CA ASP A 267 -4.15 -0.54 37.95
C ASP A 267 -3.28 -0.61 39.21
N LYS A 268 -2.71 -1.79 39.48
CA LYS A 268 -1.81 -2.03 40.61
C LYS A 268 -0.50 -1.27 40.47
N LEU A 269 0.11 -1.30 39.29
CA LEU A 269 1.37 -0.59 39.02
C LEU A 269 1.18 0.91 39.21
N ILE A 270 0.14 1.51 38.62
CA ILE A 270 -0.20 2.93 38.81
C ILE A 270 -0.36 3.23 40.31
N HIS A 271 -1.16 2.43 41.02
CA HIS A 271 -1.39 2.64 42.45
C HIS A 271 -0.09 2.60 43.28
N TYR A 272 0.71 1.53 43.14
CA TYR A 272 1.87 1.31 43.99
C TYR A 272 3.10 2.14 43.58
N VAL A 273 3.31 2.41 42.28
CA VAL A 273 4.37 3.31 41.82
C VAL A 273 4.10 4.74 42.30
N ASN A 274 2.85 5.21 42.23
CA ASN A 274 2.50 6.55 42.71
C ASN A 274 2.55 6.65 44.23
N LYS A 275 2.22 5.55 44.94
CA LYS A 275 2.36 5.46 46.41
C LYS A 275 3.82 5.46 46.86
N ASP A 276 4.71 4.79 46.13
CA ASP A 276 6.16 4.87 46.34
C ASP A 276 6.67 6.30 46.07
N GLY A 277 6.20 6.91 44.98
CA GLY A 277 6.31 8.33 44.74
C GLY A 277 7.65 8.80 44.15
N ARG A 278 8.61 7.91 43.89
CA ARG A 278 9.87 8.26 43.17
C ARG A 278 9.61 8.78 41.76
N ILE A 279 8.61 8.22 41.08
CA ILE A 279 8.11 8.67 39.77
C ILE A 279 6.59 8.68 39.78
N ASN A 280 5.97 9.08 38.67
CA ASN A 280 4.52 9.09 38.50
C ASN A 280 4.12 8.25 37.27
N ALA A 281 3.06 7.46 37.39
CA ALA A 281 2.47 6.66 36.32
C ALA A 281 0.99 7.00 36.16
N LEU A 282 0.50 7.01 34.93
CA LEU A 282 -0.90 7.30 34.62
C LEU A 282 -1.35 6.55 33.37
N TYR A 283 -2.65 6.24 33.30
CA TYR A 283 -3.29 5.93 32.02
C TYR A 283 -3.25 7.16 31.12
N SER A 284 -2.91 6.95 29.85
CA SER A 284 -2.75 8.01 28.87
C SER A 284 -3.15 7.53 27.48
N THR A 285 -3.20 8.48 26.55
CA THR A 285 -3.24 8.25 25.10
C THR A 285 -2.05 8.98 24.44
N PRO A 286 -1.75 8.70 23.16
CA PRO A 286 -0.72 9.44 22.42
C PRO A 286 -1.02 10.93 22.31
N SER A 287 -2.29 11.33 22.21
CA SER A 287 -2.65 12.75 22.17
C SER A 287 -2.41 13.44 23.53
N MET A 288 -2.76 12.78 24.65
CA MET A 288 -2.44 13.29 26.00
C MET A 288 -0.92 13.39 26.23
N TYR A 289 -0.16 12.41 25.76
CA TYR A 289 1.31 12.48 25.81
C TYR A 289 1.81 13.67 24.99
N THR A 290 1.35 13.83 23.75
CA THR A 290 1.76 14.94 22.87
C THR A 290 1.39 16.30 23.44
N ASP A 291 0.21 16.44 24.03
CA ASP A 291 -0.22 17.67 24.71
C ASP A 291 0.74 18.02 25.86
N ALA A 292 1.19 17.02 26.64
CA ALA A 292 2.19 17.22 27.70
C ALA A 292 3.58 17.61 27.16
N LYS A 293 4.02 16.99 26.05
CA LYS A 293 5.28 17.33 25.38
C LYS A 293 5.28 18.75 24.83
N ASN A 294 4.16 19.17 24.25
CA ASN A 294 3.97 20.51 23.72
C ASN A 294 3.88 21.58 24.82
N ALA A 295 3.31 21.23 25.98
CA ALA A 295 3.27 22.13 27.14
C ALA A 295 4.63 22.32 27.82
N ALA A 296 5.59 21.41 27.60
CA ALA A 296 6.93 21.55 28.12
C ALA A 296 7.67 22.68 27.37
N ASN A 297 8.35 23.56 28.12
CA ASN A 297 9.16 24.64 27.57
C ASN A 297 10.50 24.12 27.01
N GLU A 298 10.42 23.35 25.92
CA GLU A 298 11.54 22.69 25.26
C GLU A 298 11.68 23.10 23.80
N THR A 299 12.90 22.93 23.28
CA THR A 299 13.17 23.03 21.84
C THR A 299 13.32 21.63 21.24
N TRP A 300 12.82 21.43 20.02
CA TRP A 300 12.80 20.14 19.34
C TRP A 300 13.74 20.12 18.13
N PRO A 301 14.42 18.99 17.85
CA PRO A 301 15.24 18.88 16.66
C PRO A 301 14.34 18.81 15.42
N LEU A 302 14.80 19.41 14.32
CA LEU A 302 14.10 19.37 13.04
C LEU A 302 14.42 18.07 12.29
N LYS A 303 13.40 17.44 11.71
CA LYS A 303 13.53 16.40 10.68
C LYS A 303 12.94 16.94 9.38
N THR A 304 13.65 16.78 8.27
CA THR A 304 13.14 17.05 6.91
C THR A 304 13.20 15.79 6.05
N HIS A 305 12.55 15.81 4.88
CA HIS A 305 12.50 14.68 3.95
C HIS A 305 11.75 13.47 4.54
N ASP A 306 12.32 12.27 4.44
CA ASP A 306 11.70 11.00 4.82
C ASP A 306 12.64 10.10 5.65
N TYR A 307 12.19 8.89 5.99
CA TYR A 307 12.91 7.89 6.77
C TYR A 307 13.20 6.61 5.95
N PHE A 308 13.38 6.74 4.63
CA PHE A 308 13.72 5.62 3.75
C PHE A 308 15.21 5.60 3.33
N PRO A 309 15.76 4.41 3.02
CA PRO A 309 15.19 3.08 3.29
C PRO A 309 15.41 2.64 4.76
N TYR A 310 14.51 1.79 5.27
CA TYR A 310 14.60 1.19 6.61
C TYR A 310 15.55 -0.01 6.64
N ALA A 311 16.28 -0.15 7.76
CA ALA A 311 17.05 -1.33 8.09
C ALA A 311 17.05 -1.55 9.61
N ASP A 312 16.73 -2.76 10.05
CA ASP A 312 16.72 -3.18 11.47
C ASP A 312 18.04 -3.87 11.88
N ARG A 313 18.81 -4.36 10.89
CA ARG A 313 20.15 -4.95 11.07
C ARG A 313 21.09 -4.57 9.91
N THR A 314 22.38 -4.81 10.11
CA THR A 314 23.46 -4.48 9.18
C THR A 314 23.21 -4.92 7.72
N ASN A 315 22.70 -6.15 7.53
CA ASN A 315 22.46 -6.76 6.21
C ASN A 315 20.96 -6.92 5.88
N ALA A 316 20.09 -6.20 6.58
CA ALA A 316 18.65 -6.33 6.50
C ALA A 316 18.01 -4.99 6.08
N TYR A 317 18.26 -4.58 4.83
CA TYR A 317 17.55 -3.43 4.25
C TYR A 317 16.19 -3.87 3.71
N TRP A 318 15.13 -3.23 4.18
CA TRP A 318 13.73 -3.54 3.85
C TRP A 318 13.35 -2.85 2.55
N THR A 319 14.06 -3.15 1.48
CA THR A 319 13.82 -2.54 0.15
C THR A 319 13.32 -3.56 -0.87
N GLY A 320 13.16 -4.83 -0.47
CA GLY A 320 12.62 -5.88 -1.32
C GLY A 320 11.11 -5.73 -1.53
N TYR A 321 10.39 -5.31 -0.48
CA TYR A 321 8.94 -5.12 -0.53
C TYR A 321 8.49 -3.97 -1.43
N PHE A 322 9.42 -3.09 -1.83
CA PHE A 322 9.12 -2.09 -2.85
C PHE A 322 8.66 -2.75 -4.17
N THR A 323 9.12 -3.98 -4.47
CA THR A 323 8.75 -4.73 -5.69
C THR A 323 8.00 -6.05 -5.41
N SER A 324 8.04 -6.63 -4.21
CA SER A 324 7.38 -7.90 -3.89
C SER A 324 5.90 -7.94 -4.32
N ARG A 325 5.46 -9.04 -4.95
CA ARG A 325 4.11 -9.20 -5.53
C ARG A 325 3.72 -8.06 -6.51
N PRO A 326 4.49 -7.84 -7.59
CA PRO A 326 4.27 -6.72 -8.50
C PRO A 326 2.93 -6.81 -9.26
N ALA A 327 2.34 -8.00 -9.39
CA ALA A 327 1.01 -8.17 -9.97
C ALA A 327 -0.08 -7.51 -9.09
N LEU A 328 -0.04 -7.75 -7.77
CA LEU A 328 -0.97 -7.12 -6.82
C LEU A 328 -0.79 -5.60 -6.80
N LYS A 329 0.45 -5.09 -6.74
CA LYS A 329 0.74 -3.65 -6.80
C LYS A 329 0.16 -2.98 -8.05
N GLY A 330 0.30 -3.64 -9.21
CA GLY A 330 -0.30 -3.17 -10.45
C GLY A 330 -1.83 -3.22 -10.44
N TYR A 331 -2.41 -4.27 -9.84
CA TYR A 331 -3.85 -4.42 -9.72
C TYR A 331 -4.48 -3.34 -8.83
N ILE A 332 -3.83 -3.01 -7.71
CA ILE A 332 -4.24 -1.91 -6.82
C ILE A 332 -4.18 -0.57 -7.56
N ARG A 333 -3.07 -0.26 -8.26
CA ARG A 333 -2.95 1.01 -9.02
C ARG A 333 -4.02 1.13 -10.11
N MET A 334 -4.27 0.06 -10.84
CA MET A 334 -5.31 0.02 -11.88
C MET A 334 -6.70 0.28 -11.28
N LEU A 335 -7.03 -0.41 -10.19
CA LEU A 335 -8.33 -0.27 -9.53
C LEU A 335 -8.50 1.07 -8.80
N SER A 336 -7.43 1.68 -8.29
CA SER A 336 -7.44 3.04 -7.76
C SER A 336 -7.89 4.05 -8.83
N GLY A 337 -7.25 4.03 -10.00
CA GLY A 337 -7.64 4.90 -11.12
C GLY A 337 -9.07 4.64 -11.61
N TYR A 338 -9.47 3.36 -11.63
CA TYR A 338 -10.83 2.97 -12.00
C TYR A 338 -11.88 3.42 -10.95
N TYR A 339 -11.58 3.31 -9.66
CA TYR A 339 -12.44 3.73 -8.56
C TYR A 339 -12.68 5.23 -8.55
N LEU A 340 -11.65 6.03 -8.88
CA LEU A 340 -11.79 7.47 -9.09
C LEU A 340 -12.77 7.77 -10.24
N ALA A 341 -12.62 7.12 -11.39
CA ALA A 341 -13.53 7.31 -12.52
C ALA A 341 -14.97 6.83 -12.20
N ALA A 342 -15.10 5.71 -11.51
CA ALA A 342 -16.40 5.15 -11.10
C ALA A 342 -17.16 6.10 -10.16
N ARG A 343 -16.49 6.69 -9.17
CA ARG A 343 -17.10 7.67 -8.26
C ARG A 343 -17.54 8.95 -8.98
N GLN A 344 -16.74 9.44 -9.94
CA GLN A 344 -17.13 10.59 -10.76
C GLN A 344 -18.41 10.31 -11.57
N LEU A 345 -18.47 9.16 -12.24
CA LEU A 345 -19.62 8.75 -13.03
C LEU A 345 -20.86 8.46 -12.16
N GLU A 346 -20.68 7.82 -11.00
CA GLU A 346 -21.74 7.59 -10.01
C GLU A 346 -22.34 8.93 -9.54
N TYR A 347 -21.48 9.89 -9.22
CA TYR A 347 -21.90 11.24 -8.85
C TYR A 347 -22.71 11.92 -9.96
N MET A 348 -22.19 11.93 -11.19
CA MET A 348 -22.86 12.58 -12.34
C MET A 348 -24.20 11.94 -12.69
N ALA A 349 -24.33 10.62 -12.56
CA ALA A 349 -25.57 9.90 -12.82
C ALA A 349 -26.61 10.05 -11.70
N GLY A 350 -26.21 10.58 -10.55
CA GLY A 350 -27.04 10.69 -9.35
C GLY A 350 -26.98 9.40 -8.52
N ARG A 351 -26.33 9.47 -7.36
CA ARG A 351 -26.17 8.35 -6.44
C ARG A 351 -27.54 7.77 -6.03
N ARG A 352 -27.66 6.44 -6.08
CA ARG A 352 -28.90 5.73 -5.71
C ARG A 352 -28.80 5.19 -4.29
N SER A 353 -29.94 5.14 -3.59
CA SER A 353 -30.05 4.51 -2.27
C SER A 353 -30.07 2.98 -2.33
N SER A 354 -30.36 2.40 -3.49
CA SER A 354 -30.37 0.95 -3.73
C SER A 354 -29.73 0.59 -5.08
N GLY A 355 -29.10 -0.59 -5.13
CA GLY A 355 -28.38 -1.09 -6.31
C GLY A 355 -26.85 -1.04 -6.16
N PRO A 356 -26.12 -1.39 -7.23
CA PRO A 356 -24.65 -1.32 -7.24
C PRO A 356 -24.18 0.08 -6.90
N ASN A 357 -23.12 0.16 -6.09
CA ASN A 357 -22.46 1.38 -5.68
C ASN A 357 -20.96 1.11 -5.57
N THR A 358 -20.19 2.15 -5.31
CA THR A 358 -18.72 2.02 -5.27
C THR A 358 -18.16 1.66 -3.89
N HIS A 359 -19.00 1.43 -2.86
CA HIS A 359 -18.52 1.19 -1.49
C HIS A 359 -17.68 -0.08 -1.35
N SER A 360 -18.08 -1.19 -1.96
CA SER A 360 -17.36 -2.47 -1.85
C SER A 360 -15.94 -2.37 -2.41
N LEU A 361 -15.74 -1.60 -3.48
CA LEU A 361 -14.40 -1.30 -3.99
C LEU A 361 -13.63 -0.35 -3.05
N GLY A 362 -14.32 0.58 -2.39
CA GLY A 362 -13.75 1.44 -1.35
C GLY A 362 -13.23 0.65 -0.14
N ASP A 363 -14.00 -0.30 0.40
CA ASP A 363 -13.54 -1.21 1.48
C ASP A 363 -12.34 -2.04 1.01
N ALA A 364 -12.43 -2.66 -0.17
CA ALA A 364 -11.36 -3.51 -0.69
C ALA A 364 -10.05 -2.73 -0.97
N LEU A 365 -10.13 -1.54 -1.57
CA LEU A 365 -8.96 -0.67 -1.78
C LEU A 365 -8.43 -0.12 -0.46
N GLY A 366 -9.30 0.21 0.50
CA GLY A 366 -8.91 0.66 1.83
C GLY A 366 -8.13 -0.42 2.60
N ILE A 367 -8.60 -1.67 2.56
CA ILE A 367 -7.89 -2.83 3.10
C ILE A 367 -6.55 -3.03 2.37
N ALA A 368 -6.55 -2.91 1.04
CA ALA A 368 -5.36 -3.15 0.23
C ALA A 368 -4.20 -2.16 0.49
N GLN A 369 -4.45 -1.03 1.17
CA GLN A 369 -3.38 -0.09 1.54
C GLN A 369 -2.58 -0.52 2.77
N HIS A 370 -3.07 -1.51 3.52
CA HIS A 370 -2.43 -2.00 4.74
C HIS A 370 -0.97 -2.41 4.48
N HIS A 371 -0.12 -2.25 5.50
CA HIS A 371 1.32 -2.48 5.38
C HIS A 371 1.75 -3.93 5.16
N ASP A 372 0.82 -4.89 5.17
CA ASP A 372 1.07 -6.24 4.65
C ASP A 372 0.37 -6.61 3.34
N ALA A 373 -0.48 -5.70 2.84
CA ALA A 373 -1.24 -5.89 1.62
C ALA A 373 -0.46 -5.40 0.39
N VAL A 374 -0.49 -4.09 0.10
CA VAL A 374 0.17 -3.53 -1.09
C VAL A 374 1.67 -3.78 -1.09
N THR A 375 2.31 -3.86 0.08
CA THR A 375 3.73 -4.21 0.27
C THR A 375 4.10 -5.58 -0.28
N GLY A 376 3.13 -6.49 -0.29
CA GLY A 376 3.30 -7.86 -0.73
C GLY A 376 3.95 -8.78 0.30
N THR A 377 3.84 -8.44 1.59
CA THR A 377 4.50 -9.14 2.69
C THR A 377 3.61 -10.12 3.46
N ALA A 378 2.30 -10.13 3.20
CA ALA A 378 1.39 -11.16 3.69
C ALA A 378 1.67 -12.57 3.12
N LYS A 379 1.12 -13.60 3.78
CA LYS A 379 1.10 -14.98 3.27
C LYS A 379 0.28 -15.08 1.97
N GLN A 380 0.61 -16.08 1.16
CA GLN A 380 -0.02 -16.25 -0.16
C GLN A 380 -1.56 -16.37 -0.09
N HIS A 381 -2.12 -17.10 0.87
CA HIS A 381 -3.58 -17.22 0.95
C HIS A 381 -4.26 -15.90 1.36
N THR A 382 -3.57 -15.06 2.14
CA THR A 382 -4.02 -13.71 2.48
C THR A 382 -3.93 -12.79 1.28
N THR A 383 -2.85 -12.86 0.49
CA THR A 383 -2.75 -12.15 -0.80
C THR A 383 -3.89 -12.54 -1.74
N ASN A 384 -4.22 -13.83 -1.84
CA ASN A 384 -5.35 -14.29 -2.66
C ASN A 384 -6.69 -13.73 -2.15
N ASP A 385 -6.85 -13.53 -0.83
CA ASP A 385 -8.04 -12.88 -0.25
C ASP A 385 -8.12 -11.41 -0.65
N TYR A 386 -7.01 -10.67 -0.63
CA TYR A 386 -6.96 -9.29 -1.14
C TYR A 386 -7.38 -9.20 -2.61
N GLU A 387 -6.80 -10.04 -3.47
CA GLU A 387 -7.12 -10.09 -4.89
C GLU A 387 -8.61 -10.42 -5.11
N LYS A 388 -9.15 -11.34 -4.32
CA LYS A 388 -10.58 -11.71 -4.35
C LYS A 388 -11.48 -10.53 -3.97
N ARG A 389 -11.18 -9.81 -2.88
CA ARG A 389 -11.95 -8.63 -2.44
C ARG A 389 -11.92 -7.52 -3.49
N LEU A 390 -10.74 -7.23 -4.02
CA LEU A 390 -10.54 -6.27 -5.10
C LEU A 390 -11.36 -6.64 -6.35
N ALA A 391 -11.37 -7.92 -6.74
CA ALA A 391 -12.16 -8.40 -7.87
C ALA A 391 -13.69 -8.28 -7.65
N ILE A 392 -14.17 -8.56 -6.44
CA ILE A 392 -15.59 -8.37 -6.09
C ILE A 392 -15.96 -6.88 -6.18
N GLY A 393 -15.17 -6.00 -5.56
CA GLY A 393 -15.39 -4.56 -5.64
C GLY A 393 -15.33 -4.01 -7.06
N ALA A 394 -14.38 -4.49 -7.88
CA ALA A 394 -14.25 -4.10 -9.27
C ALA A 394 -15.49 -4.45 -10.09
N SER A 395 -16.03 -5.67 -9.91
CA SER A 395 -17.26 -6.13 -10.58
C SER A 395 -18.46 -5.23 -10.26
N GLU A 396 -18.63 -4.85 -8.99
CA GLU A 396 -19.70 -3.93 -8.59
C GLU A 396 -19.50 -2.52 -9.17
N ALA A 397 -18.28 -2.00 -9.16
CA ALA A 397 -17.94 -0.72 -9.77
C ALA A 397 -18.13 -0.72 -11.31
N GLU A 398 -17.85 -1.84 -12.00
CA GLU A 398 -18.20 -2.05 -13.40
C GLU A 398 -19.70 -1.92 -13.68
N ALA A 399 -20.54 -2.51 -12.83
CA ALA A 399 -21.98 -2.36 -12.96
C ALA A 399 -22.42 -0.89 -12.78
N VAL A 400 -21.81 -0.17 -11.84
CA VAL A 400 -22.04 1.28 -11.63
C VAL A 400 -21.66 2.08 -12.88
N VAL A 401 -20.44 1.90 -13.37
CA VAL A 401 -19.92 2.64 -14.54
C VAL A 401 -20.77 2.37 -15.78
N ASN A 402 -21.13 1.11 -16.05
CA ASN A 402 -21.97 0.74 -17.19
C ASN A 402 -23.36 1.40 -17.09
N SER A 403 -23.97 1.37 -15.90
CA SER A 403 -25.27 2.01 -15.67
C SER A 403 -25.17 3.53 -15.82
N ALA A 404 -24.17 4.16 -15.22
CA ALA A 404 -23.96 5.60 -15.25
C ALA A 404 -23.74 6.10 -16.68
N LEU A 405 -22.82 5.49 -17.43
CA LEU A 405 -22.55 5.87 -18.82
C LEU A 405 -23.77 5.64 -19.72
N THR A 406 -24.52 4.55 -19.52
CA THR A 406 -25.75 4.31 -20.29
C THR A 406 -26.77 5.44 -20.09
N CYS A 407 -26.92 5.92 -18.85
CA CYS A 407 -27.81 7.04 -18.55
C CYS A 407 -27.29 8.37 -19.08
N LEU A 408 -26.02 8.67 -18.86
CA LEU A 408 -25.41 9.93 -19.29
C LEU A 408 -25.38 10.06 -20.81
N ALA A 409 -25.19 8.95 -21.54
CA ALA A 409 -25.18 8.94 -22.99
C ALA A 409 -26.59 9.00 -23.63
N ASN A 410 -27.66 8.77 -22.87
CA ASN A 410 -29.03 8.75 -23.40
C ASN A 410 -29.75 10.10 -23.18
N SER A 411 -29.81 10.93 -24.24
CA SER A 411 -30.33 12.30 -24.22
C SER A 411 -31.85 12.45 -24.01
N THR A 412 -32.60 11.35 -23.87
CA THR A 412 -34.08 11.36 -23.78
C THR A 412 -34.65 11.30 -22.36
N MET A 413 -33.83 11.10 -21.33
CA MET A 413 -34.33 11.00 -19.95
C MET A 413 -34.41 12.37 -19.25
N LYS A 414 -35.63 12.92 -19.17
CA LYS A 414 -35.99 14.05 -18.27
C LYS A 414 -36.29 13.59 -16.83
N SER A 415 -36.12 12.30 -16.51
CA SER A 415 -36.35 11.71 -15.17
C SER A 415 -35.02 11.30 -14.52
N PRO A 416 -34.98 11.07 -13.19
CA PRO A 416 -33.87 10.33 -12.58
C PRO A 416 -33.65 9.04 -13.35
N CYS A 417 -32.39 8.72 -13.63
CA CYS A 417 -31.92 7.53 -14.34
C CYS A 417 -32.67 6.28 -13.86
N ALA A 418 -33.71 5.84 -14.58
CA ALA A 418 -34.50 4.65 -14.28
C ALA A 418 -33.79 3.42 -14.86
N THR A 419 -33.74 2.32 -14.11
CA THR A 419 -32.95 1.11 -14.38
C THR A 419 -33.06 0.62 -15.82
N PRO A 420 -32.06 0.86 -16.69
CA PRO A 420 -31.93 0.11 -17.92
C PRO A 420 -31.18 -1.20 -17.61
N LEU A 421 -31.51 -2.30 -18.29
CA LEU A 421 -30.55 -3.40 -18.45
C LEU A 421 -29.24 -2.81 -18.99
N SER A 422 -28.10 -3.08 -18.34
CA SER A 422 -26.81 -2.57 -18.83
C SER A 422 -26.54 -3.13 -20.23
N THR A 423 -26.40 -2.26 -21.22
CA THR A 423 -26.06 -2.64 -22.61
C THR A 423 -24.57 -2.53 -22.91
N LEU A 424 -23.80 -1.89 -22.02
CA LEU A 424 -22.36 -1.74 -22.14
C LEU A 424 -21.62 -2.93 -21.52
N SER A 425 -20.43 -3.21 -22.04
CA SER A 425 -19.49 -4.21 -21.52
C SER A 425 -18.10 -3.60 -21.50
N GLN A 426 -17.30 -3.99 -20.51
CA GLN A 426 -15.93 -3.52 -20.33
C GLN A 426 -14.94 -4.69 -20.49
N CYS A 427 -13.66 -4.37 -20.67
CA CYS A 427 -12.61 -5.36 -20.91
C CYS A 427 -11.39 -5.08 -20.01
N PRO A 428 -11.38 -5.58 -18.77
CA PRO A 428 -10.25 -5.36 -17.85
C PRO A 428 -8.99 -6.17 -18.21
N LEU A 429 -9.08 -7.14 -19.13
CA LEU A 429 -8.00 -8.08 -19.49
C LEU A 429 -7.34 -7.77 -20.85
N LEU A 430 -7.28 -6.50 -21.23
CA LEU A 430 -6.61 -6.06 -22.46
C LEU A 430 -5.10 -6.32 -22.45
N ASN A 431 -4.47 -6.39 -21.27
CA ASN A 431 -3.05 -6.75 -21.13
C ASN A 431 -2.72 -8.14 -21.71
N ILE A 432 -3.66 -9.08 -21.66
CA ILE A 432 -3.53 -10.43 -22.26
C ILE A 432 -4.36 -10.57 -23.54
N SER A 433 -4.72 -9.47 -24.18
CA SER A 433 -5.54 -9.42 -25.40
C SER A 433 -6.96 -9.95 -25.27
N PHE A 434 -7.54 -10.10 -24.06
CA PHE A 434 -8.87 -10.67 -23.85
C PHE A 434 -9.97 -9.60 -23.75
N CYS A 435 -10.80 -9.50 -24.79
CA CYS A 435 -11.95 -8.59 -24.85
C CYS A 435 -13.07 -9.16 -25.75
N PRO A 436 -13.92 -10.06 -25.22
CA PRO A 436 -14.98 -10.71 -26.00
C PRO A 436 -15.93 -9.76 -26.76
N PRO A 437 -16.30 -8.57 -26.24
CA PRO A 437 -17.13 -7.61 -26.98
C PRO A 437 -16.53 -7.13 -28.31
N THR A 438 -15.20 -7.01 -28.42
CA THR A 438 -14.53 -6.49 -29.62
C THR A 438 -14.10 -7.59 -30.59
N GLU A 439 -14.04 -8.83 -30.12
CA GLU A 439 -13.60 -10.00 -30.90
C GLU A 439 -14.72 -10.64 -31.72
N LYS A 440 -15.99 -10.40 -31.36
CA LYS A 440 -17.16 -10.92 -32.07
C LYS A 440 -17.30 -10.31 -33.46
N ASP A 441 -17.81 -11.10 -34.40
CA ASP A 441 -18.12 -10.62 -35.74
C ASP A 441 -19.20 -9.51 -35.68
N ILE A 442 -18.87 -8.35 -36.26
CA ILE A 442 -19.80 -7.23 -36.37
C ILE A 442 -20.82 -7.57 -37.47
N PRO A 443 -22.14 -7.62 -37.15
CA PRO A 443 -23.18 -7.91 -38.13
C PRO A 443 -23.25 -6.84 -39.23
N GLU A 444 -23.67 -7.24 -40.43
CA GLU A 444 -23.89 -6.29 -41.53
C GLU A 444 -24.91 -5.21 -41.14
N GLY A 445 -24.63 -3.96 -41.47
CA GLY A 445 -25.46 -2.81 -41.09
C GLY A 445 -25.38 -2.39 -39.61
N LYS A 446 -24.56 -3.08 -38.78
CA LYS A 446 -24.31 -2.68 -37.38
C LYS A 446 -22.86 -2.21 -37.20
N SER A 447 -22.62 -1.53 -36.08
CA SER A 447 -21.30 -1.09 -35.64
C SER A 447 -21.07 -1.53 -34.20
N LEU A 448 -19.82 -1.85 -33.86
CA LEU A 448 -19.35 -1.85 -32.48
C LEU A 448 -19.27 -0.40 -32.00
N VAL A 449 -19.96 -0.09 -30.91
CA VAL A 449 -19.96 1.24 -30.28
C VAL A 449 -18.91 1.25 -29.19
N VAL A 450 -17.95 2.18 -29.28
CA VAL A 450 -16.89 2.39 -28.29
C VAL A 450 -17.13 3.73 -27.62
N VAL A 451 -17.49 3.71 -26.34
CA VAL A 451 -17.61 4.91 -25.50
C VAL A 451 -16.34 5.05 -24.68
N ALA A 452 -15.64 6.17 -24.84
CA ALA A 452 -14.40 6.44 -24.12
C ALA A 452 -14.61 7.62 -23.17
N TYR A 453 -14.35 7.40 -21.88
CA TYR A 453 -14.49 8.41 -20.82
C TYR A 453 -13.12 8.89 -20.34
N ASN A 454 -13.01 10.19 -20.07
CA ASN A 454 -11.82 10.83 -19.54
C ASN A 454 -12.09 11.34 -18.12
N SER A 455 -11.46 10.71 -17.13
CA SER A 455 -11.58 11.08 -15.71
C SER A 455 -10.73 12.28 -15.28
N LEU A 456 -9.98 12.88 -16.22
CA LEU A 456 -9.12 14.02 -15.97
C LEU A 456 -9.84 15.35 -16.23
N GLY A 457 -9.47 16.39 -15.47
CA GLY A 457 -9.98 17.76 -15.61
C GLY A 457 -9.47 18.55 -16.82
N TRP A 458 -8.89 17.88 -17.84
CA TRP A 458 -8.27 18.50 -19.00
C TRP A 458 -8.52 17.67 -20.26
N ASN A 459 -8.45 18.32 -21.44
CA ASN A 459 -8.61 17.64 -22.73
C ASN A 459 -7.54 16.56 -22.88
N ARG A 460 -7.96 15.37 -23.32
CA ARG A 460 -7.05 14.25 -23.53
C ARG A 460 -7.17 13.71 -24.94
N THR A 461 -6.04 13.59 -25.61
CA THR A 461 -5.92 12.87 -26.86
C THR A 461 -5.08 11.62 -26.62
N ASP A 462 -5.60 10.47 -27.00
CA ASP A 462 -4.94 9.19 -26.74
C ASP A 462 -5.20 8.15 -27.84
N ILE A 463 -4.51 7.03 -27.78
CA ILE A 463 -4.70 5.91 -28.71
C ILE A 463 -5.48 4.80 -28.01
N ILE A 464 -6.65 4.45 -28.54
CA ILE A 464 -7.33 3.21 -28.16
C ILE A 464 -6.76 2.06 -28.98
N ARG A 465 -6.47 0.94 -28.31
CA ARG A 465 -5.96 -0.30 -28.89
C ARG A 465 -6.83 -1.48 -28.44
N ILE A 466 -7.59 -2.07 -29.36
CA ILE A 466 -8.53 -3.17 -29.05
C ILE A 466 -8.30 -4.39 -29.97
N PRO A 467 -8.49 -5.62 -29.46
CA PRO A 467 -8.31 -6.84 -30.25
C PRO A 467 -9.51 -7.09 -31.17
N VAL A 468 -9.23 -7.46 -32.43
CA VAL A 468 -10.24 -7.72 -33.47
C VAL A 468 -9.82 -8.86 -34.40
N ASN A 469 -10.82 -9.47 -35.07
CA ASN A 469 -10.61 -10.55 -36.04
C ASN A 469 -10.66 -10.11 -37.51
N ASP A 470 -11.32 -8.98 -37.80
CA ASP A 470 -11.50 -8.45 -39.16
C ASP A 470 -10.46 -7.37 -39.47
N ALA A 471 -9.78 -7.54 -40.61
CA ALA A 471 -8.74 -6.63 -41.08
C ALA A 471 -9.27 -5.49 -41.97
N ASN A 472 -10.60 -5.40 -42.17
CA ASN A 472 -11.26 -4.42 -43.04
C ASN A 472 -12.30 -3.58 -42.28
N LEU A 473 -11.98 -3.21 -41.03
CA LEU A 473 -12.82 -2.35 -40.22
C LEU A 473 -12.53 -0.88 -40.50
N VAL A 474 -13.57 -0.07 -40.40
CA VAL A 474 -13.54 1.39 -40.51
C VAL A 474 -13.98 1.99 -39.18
N VAL A 475 -13.29 3.05 -38.75
CA VAL A 475 -13.61 3.77 -37.51
C VAL A 475 -14.16 5.14 -37.86
N HIS A 476 -15.28 5.54 -37.26
CA HIS A 476 -15.85 6.87 -37.38
C HIS A 476 -16.03 7.52 -36.01
N ASP A 477 -15.92 8.85 -35.97
CA ASP A 477 -16.30 9.64 -34.80
C ASP A 477 -17.84 9.77 -34.69
N SER A 478 -18.28 10.47 -33.64
CA SER A 478 -19.70 10.75 -33.39
C SER A 478 -20.38 11.61 -34.47
N MET A 479 -19.62 12.32 -35.30
CA MET A 479 -20.11 13.13 -36.41
C MET A 479 -20.09 12.37 -37.76
N GLY A 480 -19.66 11.12 -37.77
CA GLY A 480 -19.53 10.30 -38.98
C GLY A 480 -18.27 10.56 -39.78
N ASN A 481 -17.29 11.30 -39.25
CA ASN A 481 -16.01 11.51 -39.92
C ASN A 481 -15.13 10.26 -39.78
N PRO A 482 -14.45 9.82 -40.85
CA PRO A 482 -13.55 8.68 -40.78
C PRO A 482 -12.30 9.02 -39.96
N ILE A 483 -12.00 8.16 -38.98
CA ILE A 483 -10.78 8.22 -38.18
C ILE A 483 -9.73 7.28 -38.78
N LYS A 484 -8.50 7.76 -38.85
CA LYS A 484 -7.36 6.95 -39.28
C LYS A 484 -7.14 5.81 -38.27
N ALA A 485 -7.00 4.59 -38.78
CA ALA A 485 -6.71 3.42 -37.96
C ALA A 485 -5.48 2.67 -38.48
N GLN A 486 -4.74 2.07 -37.54
CA GLN A 486 -3.59 1.23 -37.80
C GLN A 486 -3.86 -0.18 -37.27
N TYR A 487 -3.39 -1.18 -38.02
CA TYR A 487 -3.43 -2.58 -37.60
C TYR A 487 -2.04 -3.07 -37.18
N VAL A 488 -2.00 -3.81 -36.08
CA VAL A 488 -0.82 -4.51 -35.57
C VAL A 488 -1.19 -5.98 -35.37
N GLU A 489 -0.34 -6.90 -35.81
CA GLU A 489 -0.56 -8.34 -35.60
C GLU A 489 -0.41 -8.69 -34.12
N LEU A 490 -1.24 -9.62 -33.63
CA LEU A 490 -1.05 -10.18 -32.30
C LEU A 490 0.24 -11.02 -32.29
N ASP A 491 1.09 -10.82 -31.29
CA ASP A 491 2.31 -11.60 -31.12
C ASP A 491 2.08 -12.91 -30.34
N ASN A 492 2.99 -13.86 -30.52
CA ASN A 492 2.86 -15.18 -29.91
C ASN A 492 3.00 -15.15 -28.38
N VAL A 493 3.76 -14.21 -27.80
CA VAL A 493 3.93 -14.12 -26.34
C VAL A 493 2.58 -13.73 -25.71
N THR A 494 1.94 -12.68 -26.23
CA THR A 494 0.60 -12.28 -25.79
C THR A 494 -0.45 -13.37 -26.02
N SER A 495 -0.38 -14.11 -27.14
CA SER A 495 -1.28 -15.25 -27.39
C SER A 495 -1.12 -16.35 -26.33
N ASN A 496 0.11 -16.69 -25.95
CA ASN A 496 0.37 -17.70 -24.93
C ASN A 496 -0.09 -17.23 -23.53
N LEU A 497 0.12 -15.95 -23.20
CA LEU A 497 -0.39 -15.34 -21.97
C LEU A 497 -1.92 -15.42 -21.93
N ARG A 498 -2.59 -15.08 -23.04
CA ARG A 498 -4.05 -15.18 -23.18
C ARG A 498 -4.54 -16.58 -22.84
N ASP A 499 -3.94 -17.59 -23.47
CA ASP A 499 -4.34 -18.99 -23.33
C ASP A 499 -4.26 -19.48 -21.87
N PHE A 500 -3.18 -19.14 -21.19
CA PHE A 500 -2.98 -19.52 -19.79
C PHE A 500 -3.85 -18.70 -18.82
N TYR A 501 -3.73 -17.37 -18.87
CA TYR A 501 -4.30 -16.49 -17.85
C TYR A 501 -5.81 -16.32 -17.96
N THR A 502 -6.40 -16.43 -19.16
CA THR A 502 -7.87 -16.42 -19.26
C THR A 502 -8.48 -17.61 -18.52
N LYS A 503 -7.86 -18.79 -18.65
CA LYS A 503 -8.29 -19.99 -17.93
C LYS A 503 -8.08 -19.84 -16.42
N ALA A 504 -6.94 -19.29 -16.01
CA ALA A 504 -6.62 -19.09 -14.60
C ALA A 504 -7.59 -18.10 -13.92
N TYR A 505 -7.92 -16.99 -14.58
CA TYR A 505 -8.75 -15.93 -14.00
C TYR A 505 -10.24 -16.22 -14.09
N LEU A 506 -10.71 -16.75 -15.24
CA LEU A 506 -12.13 -16.86 -15.52
C LEU A 506 -12.64 -18.31 -15.50
N GLY A 507 -11.76 -19.31 -15.41
CA GLY A 507 -12.14 -20.72 -15.46
C GLY A 507 -12.65 -21.19 -16.83
N ILE A 508 -12.57 -20.36 -17.88
CA ILE A 508 -13.05 -20.65 -19.24
C ILE A 508 -11.91 -20.70 -20.26
N SER A 509 -12.14 -21.40 -21.38
CA SER A 509 -11.23 -21.35 -22.52
C SER A 509 -11.35 -20.01 -23.25
N PRO A 510 -10.25 -19.31 -23.59
CA PRO A 510 -10.28 -18.01 -24.27
C PRO A 510 -10.82 -18.03 -25.71
N GLY A 511 -11.09 -19.21 -26.27
CA GLY A 511 -11.36 -19.36 -27.70
C GLY A 511 -10.11 -19.10 -28.54
N LYS A 512 -10.29 -18.87 -29.85
CA LYS A 512 -9.18 -18.57 -30.76
C LYS A 512 -8.67 -17.15 -30.51
N ALA A 513 -7.36 -16.99 -30.35
CA ALA A 513 -6.74 -15.68 -30.19
C ALA A 513 -7.07 -14.74 -31.39
N PRO A 514 -7.35 -13.45 -31.11
CA PRO A 514 -7.63 -12.47 -32.14
C PRO A 514 -6.41 -12.26 -33.04
N LYS A 515 -6.64 -11.97 -34.32
CA LYS A 515 -5.52 -11.84 -35.28
C LYS A 515 -4.80 -10.50 -35.18
N TYR A 516 -5.53 -9.44 -34.83
CA TYR A 516 -5.02 -8.08 -34.90
C TYR A 516 -5.44 -7.23 -33.71
N TRP A 517 -4.63 -6.24 -33.43
CA TRP A 517 -5.00 -5.03 -32.73
C TRP A 517 -5.39 -3.97 -33.75
N ILE A 518 -6.55 -3.32 -33.58
CA ILE A 518 -6.87 -2.07 -34.26
C ILE A 518 -6.60 -0.90 -33.32
N LEU A 519 -5.87 0.09 -33.82
CA LEU A 519 -5.49 1.29 -33.10
C LEU A 519 -6.09 2.52 -33.78
N PHE A 520 -6.66 3.43 -33.00
CA PHE A 520 -7.15 4.71 -33.51
C PHE A 520 -7.08 5.78 -32.43
N GLN A 521 -6.88 7.02 -32.87
CA GLN A 521 -6.77 8.17 -31.99
C GLN A 521 -8.15 8.65 -31.55
N VAL A 522 -8.28 8.94 -30.26
CA VAL A 522 -9.46 9.53 -29.66
C VAL A 522 -9.14 10.89 -29.09
N SER A 523 -10.10 11.80 -29.14
CA SER A 523 -10.06 13.10 -28.47
C SER A 523 -11.21 13.16 -27.49
N LEU A 524 -10.92 13.43 -26.22
CA LEU A 524 -11.88 13.38 -25.12
C LEU A 524 -11.92 14.73 -24.39
N PRO A 525 -13.12 15.26 -24.11
CA PRO A 525 -13.26 16.47 -23.30
C PRO A 525 -12.87 16.21 -21.83
N PRO A 526 -12.69 17.27 -21.02
CA PRO A 526 -12.43 17.15 -19.60
C PRO A 526 -13.64 16.51 -18.90
N LEU A 527 -13.42 15.55 -18.00
CA LEU A 527 -14.48 14.89 -17.21
C LEU A 527 -15.68 14.43 -18.06
N GLY A 528 -15.43 13.98 -19.28
CA GLY A 528 -16.48 13.68 -20.25
C GLY A 528 -16.13 12.52 -21.17
N TRP A 529 -17.04 12.22 -22.10
CA TRP A 529 -16.91 11.09 -23.02
C TRP A 529 -17.07 11.50 -24.48
N ASN A 530 -16.56 10.66 -25.38
CA ASN A 530 -16.91 10.66 -26.80
C ASN A 530 -17.20 9.24 -27.27
N THR A 531 -17.96 9.14 -28.36
CA THR A 531 -18.41 7.87 -28.93
C THR A 531 -17.80 7.65 -30.31
N TYR A 532 -17.34 6.42 -30.54
CA TYR A 532 -16.71 5.98 -31.78
C TYR A 532 -17.42 4.73 -32.31
N PHE A 533 -17.46 4.59 -33.64
CA PHE A 533 -18.17 3.50 -34.31
C PHE A 533 -17.19 2.70 -35.17
N VAL A 534 -17.05 1.41 -34.86
CA VAL A 534 -16.23 0.47 -35.63
C VAL A 534 -17.16 -0.44 -36.43
N SER A 535 -17.01 -0.47 -37.76
CA SER A 535 -17.87 -1.26 -38.64
C SER A 535 -17.12 -1.83 -39.84
N LYS A 536 -17.77 -2.73 -40.59
CA LYS A 536 -17.20 -3.25 -41.84
C LYS A 536 -17.25 -2.19 -42.93
N ALA A 537 -16.19 -2.11 -43.75
CA ALA A 537 -16.16 -1.19 -44.88
C ALA A 537 -17.31 -1.43 -45.88
N SER A 538 -18.06 -0.40 -46.24
CA SER A 538 -19.11 -0.47 -47.27
C SER A 538 -18.49 -0.45 -48.68
N GLY A 539 -18.48 -1.60 -49.37
CA GLY A 539 -18.15 -1.71 -50.80
C GLY A 539 -16.98 -2.64 -51.13
N LYS A 540 -17.21 -3.63 -51.99
CA LYS A 540 -16.17 -4.49 -52.58
C LYS A 540 -15.28 -3.65 -53.52
N GLY A 541 -14.01 -3.46 -53.18
CA GLY A 541 -12.98 -3.11 -54.18
C GLY A 541 -12.28 -1.76 -54.10
N LYS A 542 -12.38 -0.97 -53.03
CA LYS A 542 -11.48 0.19 -52.83
C LYS A 542 -10.70 0.04 -51.51
N ARG A 543 -9.45 -0.45 -51.58
CA ARG A 543 -8.46 -0.26 -50.50
C ARG A 543 -8.32 1.25 -50.28
N ARG A 544 -9.06 1.83 -49.32
CA ARG A 544 -8.98 3.26 -48.99
C ARG A 544 -7.62 3.51 -48.33
N LYS A 545 -6.91 4.56 -48.77
CA LYS A 545 -5.58 5.00 -48.30
C LYS A 545 -5.48 5.32 -46.79
N SER A 546 -6.57 5.18 -46.03
CA SER A 546 -6.68 5.50 -44.60
C SER A 546 -6.25 4.37 -43.66
N TYR A 547 -5.97 3.18 -44.19
CA TYR A 547 -5.60 1.98 -43.42
C TYR A 547 -4.25 1.48 -43.88
N VAL A 548 -3.31 1.38 -42.94
CA VAL A 548 -1.93 0.95 -43.22
C VAL A 548 -1.65 -0.24 -42.31
N PHE A 549 -1.43 -1.40 -42.93
CA PHE A 549 -0.79 -2.51 -42.22
C PHE A 549 0.61 -2.08 -41.87
N SER A 550 1.00 -2.35 -40.63
CA SER A 550 2.35 -2.03 -40.21
C SER A 550 3.34 -2.87 -41.02
N ASN A 551 4.34 -2.23 -41.62
CA ASN A 551 5.34 -2.94 -42.41
C ASN A 551 6.38 -3.56 -41.48
N VAL A 552 6.78 -4.79 -41.78
CA VAL A 552 7.97 -5.42 -41.20
C VAL A 552 9.14 -5.10 -42.12
N ASP A 553 9.95 -4.10 -41.74
CA ASP A 553 11.09 -3.69 -42.56
C ASP A 553 12.32 -4.57 -42.28
N PRO A 554 12.95 -5.16 -43.32
CA PRO A 554 14.28 -5.74 -43.18
C PRO A 554 15.33 -4.61 -43.03
N PRO A 555 16.30 -4.70 -42.10
CA PRO A 555 17.20 -3.59 -41.81
C PRO A 555 18.26 -3.38 -42.91
N GLN A 556 18.26 -2.21 -43.57
CA GLN A 556 19.27 -1.83 -44.58
C GLN A 556 20.57 -1.26 -44.00
N ASN A 557 20.54 -0.63 -42.81
CA ASN A 557 21.70 -0.03 -42.12
C ASN A 557 22.04 -0.78 -40.81
N ASP A 558 23.22 -0.51 -40.23
CA ASP A 558 23.68 -1.06 -38.94
C ASP A 558 22.87 -0.59 -37.73
N THR A 559 22.03 0.42 -37.92
CA THR A 559 21.14 1.00 -36.91
C THR A 559 19.70 1.00 -37.41
N ILE A 560 18.78 0.71 -36.49
CA ILE A 560 17.33 0.71 -36.74
C ILE A 560 16.75 1.89 -35.98
N GLU A 561 16.15 2.83 -36.69
CA GLU A 561 15.49 3.98 -36.08
C GLU A 561 13.97 3.83 -36.14
N ILE A 562 13.28 4.16 -35.04
CA ILE A 562 11.82 4.25 -34.96
C ILE A 562 11.39 5.57 -34.32
N GLY A 563 10.12 5.94 -34.56
CA GLY A 563 9.48 7.10 -33.96
C GLY A 563 8.68 7.85 -35.00
N PRO A 564 7.33 7.79 -34.99
CA PRO A 564 6.52 8.51 -35.97
C PRO A 564 6.43 10.03 -35.71
N GLY A 565 6.92 10.51 -34.56
CA GLY A 565 6.91 11.91 -34.13
C GLY A 565 8.31 12.55 -33.98
N ASN A 566 8.46 13.48 -33.02
CA ASN A 566 9.72 14.20 -32.75
C ASN A 566 10.73 13.35 -31.98
N LEU A 567 10.25 12.56 -31.02
CA LEU A 567 11.08 11.58 -30.31
C LEU A 567 11.43 10.41 -31.23
N LYS A 568 12.71 10.05 -31.23
CA LYS A 568 13.28 8.97 -32.01
C LYS A 568 14.14 8.07 -31.13
N LEU A 569 14.07 6.77 -31.39
CA LEU A 569 14.89 5.76 -30.74
C LEU A 569 15.74 5.05 -31.79
N SER A 570 17.02 4.87 -31.51
CA SER A 570 17.92 4.09 -32.35
C SER A 570 18.34 2.80 -31.64
N PHE A 571 18.25 1.69 -32.37
CA PHE A 571 18.60 0.34 -31.92
C PHE A 571 19.81 -0.18 -32.69
N SER A 572 20.64 -0.95 -32.00
CA SER A 572 21.76 -1.66 -32.60
C SER A 572 21.26 -2.88 -33.38
N LYS A 573 21.62 -3.02 -34.66
CA LYS A 573 21.29 -4.25 -35.41
C LYS A 573 22.04 -5.48 -34.89
N ALA A 574 23.24 -5.28 -34.34
CA ALA A 574 24.10 -6.36 -33.86
C ALA A 574 23.61 -6.95 -32.52
N SER A 575 23.15 -6.10 -31.59
CA SER A 575 22.68 -6.53 -30.26
C SER A 575 21.17 -6.50 -30.08
N GLY A 576 20.43 -5.82 -30.97
CA GLY A 576 18.97 -5.62 -30.85
C GLY A 576 18.55 -4.66 -29.73
N GLN A 577 19.49 -4.05 -29.03
CA GLN A 577 19.23 -3.20 -27.86
C GLN A 577 19.17 -1.71 -28.22
N LEU A 578 18.49 -0.95 -27.36
CA LEU A 578 18.45 0.51 -27.45
C LEU A 578 19.87 1.07 -27.34
N LYS A 579 20.19 2.05 -28.18
CA LYS A 579 21.50 2.70 -28.26
C LYS A 579 21.42 4.20 -28.02
N ARG A 580 20.32 4.83 -28.40
CA ARG A 580 20.17 6.29 -28.40
C ARG A 580 18.72 6.73 -28.33
N MET A 581 18.48 7.81 -27.60
CA MET A 581 17.23 8.56 -27.56
C MET A 581 17.51 9.98 -28.01
N PHE A 582 16.76 10.48 -28.99
CA PHE A 582 16.90 11.88 -29.40
C PHE A 582 15.55 12.50 -29.75
N ASN A 583 15.40 13.79 -29.48
CA ASN A 583 14.21 14.56 -29.80
C ASN A 583 14.57 15.64 -30.82
N SER A 584 14.04 15.50 -32.04
CA SER A 584 14.37 16.41 -33.14
C SER A 584 13.87 17.85 -32.93
N LYS A 585 12.87 18.05 -32.06
CA LYS A 585 12.29 19.36 -31.78
C LYS A 585 13.07 20.12 -30.71
N THR A 586 13.46 19.44 -29.63
CA THR A 586 14.17 20.08 -28.51
C THR A 586 15.69 20.05 -28.66
N GLY A 587 16.21 19.17 -29.52
CA GLY A 587 17.65 18.97 -29.71
C GLY A 587 18.30 18.12 -28.61
N VAL A 588 17.53 17.61 -27.64
CA VAL A 588 18.04 16.68 -26.63
C VAL A 588 18.42 15.37 -27.29
N ASP A 589 19.62 14.89 -27.00
CA ASP A 589 20.23 13.72 -27.65
C ASP A 589 21.15 13.00 -26.68
N ILE A 590 20.73 11.80 -26.27
CA ILE A 590 21.42 11.00 -25.26
C ILE A 590 21.73 9.59 -25.79
N PRO A 591 23.00 9.15 -25.76
CA PRO A 591 23.34 7.74 -25.84
C PRO A 591 22.79 7.04 -24.59
N VAL A 592 21.91 6.07 -24.79
CA VAL A 592 21.28 5.31 -23.71
C VAL A 592 21.16 3.85 -24.10
N GLN A 593 21.60 2.98 -23.21
CA GLN A 593 21.50 1.54 -23.35
C GLN A 593 20.51 1.02 -22.32
N GLN A 594 19.58 0.17 -22.75
CA GLN A 594 18.65 -0.54 -21.86
C GLN A 594 18.94 -2.04 -21.92
N SER A 595 18.95 -2.69 -20.76
CA SER A 595 19.19 -4.13 -20.62
C SER A 595 18.45 -4.71 -19.41
N TYR A 596 18.17 -6.01 -19.47
CA TYR A 596 17.69 -6.77 -18.31
C TYR A 596 18.85 -7.48 -17.60
N LEU A 597 18.84 -7.40 -16.28
CA LEU A 597 19.74 -8.13 -15.41
C LEU A 597 18.95 -8.74 -14.25
N TRP A 598 19.59 -9.57 -13.45
CA TRP A 598 19.03 -9.99 -12.16
C TRP A 598 20.10 -10.06 -11.09
N TYR A 599 19.72 -9.70 -9.86
CA TYR A 599 20.50 -9.99 -8.66
C TYR A 599 20.17 -11.39 -8.17
N GLY A 600 21.19 -12.15 -7.76
CA GLY A 600 20.97 -13.42 -7.07
C GLY A 600 20.61 -13.16 -5.62
N SER A 601 19.52 -13.76 -5.14
CA SER A 601 19.10 -13.68 -3.74
C SER A 601 20.15 -14.34 -2.83
N SER A 602 20.59 -13.66 -1.78
CA SER A 602 21.41 -14.30 -0.74
C SER A 602 20.57 -15.33 0.02
N ALA A 603 21.14 -16.52 0.23
CA ALA A 603 20.56 -17.63 0.96
C ALA A 603 21.51 -18.03 2.09
N ASN A 604 21.24 -17.51 3.30
CA ASN A 604 21.85 -17.89 4.59
C ASN A 604 23.35 -18.29 4.51
N ASP A 605 24.23 -17.29 4.47
CA ASP A 605 25.68 -17.45 4.27
C ASP A 605 26.48 -17.24 5.59
N THR A 606 27.48 -16.36 5.60
CA THR A 606 28.18 -15.92 6.81
C THR A 606 27.30 -15.12 7.78
N ASP A 607 26.18 -14.57 7.29
CA ASP A 607 25.11 -13.91 8.04
C ASP A 607 23.78 -14.62 7.73
N ASP A 608 22.95 -14.85 8.76
CA ASP A 608 21.72 -15.63 8.67
C ASP A 608 20.59 -14.95 7.90
N GLN A 609 20.74 -13.66 7.62
CA GLN A 609 19.76 -12.85 6.91
C GLN A 609 19.61 -13.26 5.43
N SER A 610 18.50 -13.88 5.03
CA SER A 610 18.23 -14.15 3.60
C SER A 610 17.50 -12.98 2.91
N SER A 611 17.54 -12.92 1.57
CA SER A 611 16.59 -12.09 0.82
C SER A 611 15.19 -12.70 0.94
N GLY A 612 14.14 -11.88 0.94
CA GLY A 612 12.77 -12.37 1.10
C GLY A 612 11.72 -11.33 0.69
N ALA A 613 10.49 -11.47 1.18
CA ALA A 613 9.40 -10.54 0.86
C ALA A 613 9.72 -9.08 1.27
N TYR A 614 10.24 -8.90 2.49
CA TYR A 614 10.63 -7.60 3.05
C TYR A 614 12.00 -7.14 2.54
N ILE A 615 12.98 -7.99 2.77
CA ILE A 615 14.40 -7.64 2.68
C ILE A 615 14.92 -7.95 1.28
N PHE A 616 15.69 -7.00 0.74
CA PHE A 616 16.52 -7.22 -0.44
C PHE A 616 17.97 -7.38 0.02
N ARG A 617 18.48 -8.60 -0.06
CA ARG A 617 19.90 -8.90 0.19
C ARG A 617 20.48 -9.59 -1.04
N PRO A 618 21.08 -8.86 -1.99
CA PRO A 618 21.76 -9.50 -3.11
C PRO A 618 22.98 -10.29 -2.58
N ASN A 619 23.33 -11.38 -3.25
CA ASN A 619 24.44 -12.28 -2.88
C ASN A 619 25.86 -11.67 -3.02
N GLY A 620 25.97 -10.36 -3.24
CA GLY A 620 27.23 -9.63 -3.41
C GLY A 620 27.89 -9.76 -4.79
N ALA A 621 27.47 -10.71 -5.62
CA ALA A 621 27.97 -10.81 -6.99
C ALA A 621 27.40 -9.67 -7.87
N PRO A 622 28.13 -9.22 -8.91
CA PRO A 622 27.55 -8.35 -9.92
C PRO A 622 26.28 -8.98 -10.52
N PRO A 623 25.23 -8.18 -10.81
CA PRO A 623 24.00 -8.72 -11.36
C PRO A 623 24.26 -9.35 -12.72
N THR A 624 23.64 -10.50 -12.95
CA THR A 624 23.83 -11.30 -14.17
C THR A 624 23.07 -10.66 -15.31
N LEU A 625 23.75 -10.39 -16.42
CA LEU A 625 23.13 -9.91 -17.65
C LEU A 625 22.31 -11.04 -18.30
N VAL A 626 21.05 -10.77 -18.63
CA VAL A 626 20.15 -11.76 -19.23
C VAL A 626 20.58 -12.12 -20.65
N SER A 627 20.83 -11.11 -21.50
CA SER A 627 21.31 -11.35 -22.86
C SER A 627 22.12 -10.17 -23.42
N ARG A 628 23.10 -10.51 -24.26
CA ARG A 628 23.93 -9.55 -25.02
C ARG A 628 23.42 -9.32 -26.45
N SER A 629 22.60 -10.24 -26.98
CA SER A 629 22.06 -10.19 -28.33
C SER A 629 20.60 -10.61 -28.31
N VAL A 630 19.75 -9.69 -28.73
CA VAL A 630 18.30 -9.75 -28.54
C VAL A 630 17.63 -9.78 -29.91
N PRO A 631 16.95 -10.87 -30.28
CA PRO A 631 16.13 -10.90 -31.49
C PRO A 631 15.07 -9.81 -31.45
N ILE A 632 14.91 -9.10 -32.57
CA ILE A 632 13.93 -8.01 -32.69
C ILE A 632 12.96 -8.18 -33.85
N LYS A 633 11.70 -7.79 -33.64
CA LYS A 633 10.71 -7.54 -34.69
C LYS A 633 10.35 -6.06 -34.66
N VAL A 634 10.45 -5.39 -35.80
CA VAL A 634 10.12 -3.96 -35.94
C VAL A 634 8.79 -3.82 -36.67
N VAL A 635 7.91 -3.02 -36.11
CA VAL A 635 6.58 -2.73 -36.65
C VAL A 635 6.53 -1.24 -36.89
N ARG A 636 6.46 -0.80 -38.15
CA ARG A 636 6.34 0.63 -38.48
C ARG A 636 4.96 0.98 -38.97
N GLY A 637 4.44 2.09 -38.47
CA GLY A 637 3.10 2.50 -38.78
C GLY A 637 2.86 3.99 -38.69
N SER A 638 1.61 4.34 -38.92
CA SER A 638 1.22 5.73 -39.14
C SER A 638 0.67 6.42 -37.88
N LEU A 639 0.44 5.66 -36.81
CA LEU A 639 0.06 6.11 -35.47
C LEU A 639 1.09 5.65 -34.42
N LEU A 640 1.87 4.63 -34.72
CA LEU A 640 2.70 3.89 -33.78
C LEU A 640 3.84 3.18 -34.52
N ASP A 641 5.03 3.21 -33.93
CA ASP A 641 6.11 2.27 -34.23
C ASP A 641 6.43 1.41 -32.98
N GLU A 642 6.65 0.10 -33.16
CA GLU A 642 7.02 -0.84 -32.08
C GLU A 642 8.33 -1.57 -32.39
N VAL A 643 9.09 -1.86 -31.34
CA VAL A 643 10.21 -2.82 -31.36
C VAL A 643 9.94 -3.88 -30.31
N HIS A 644 9.75 -5.12 -30.77
CA HIS A 644 9.57 -6.30 -29.93
C HIS A 644 10.94 -6.92 -29.69
N GLN A 645 11.24 -7.29 -28.45
CA GLN A 645 12.55 -7.75 -27.99
C GLN A 645 12.41 -9.00 -27.13
N GLN A 646 13.02 -10.11 -27.56
CA GLN A 646 13.07 -11.35 -26.77
C GLN A 646 14.42 -11.49 -26.07
N PHE A 647 14.51 -11.17 -24.77
CA PHE A 647 15.78 -11.24 -24.04
C PHE A 647 16.12 -12.67 -23.61
N ASP A 648 15.11 -13.42 -23.16
CA ASP A 648 15.18 -14.85 -22.82
C ASP A 648 13.78 -15.45 -23.03
N SER A 649 13.64 -16.77 -22.99
CA SER A 649 12.37 -17.50 -22.95
C SER A 649 11.35 -16.97 -21.92
N TRP A 650 11.80 -16.35 -20.84
CA TRP A 650 10.97 -15.83 -19.74
C TRP A 650 11.07 -14.30 -19.58
N ILE A 651 11.78 -13.58 -20.46
CA ILE A 651 11.81 -12.12 -20.51
C ILE A 651 11.57 -11.61 -21.93
N TYR A 652 10.46 -10.91 -22.10
CA TYR A 652 10.05 -10.28 -23.34
C TYR A 652 9.66 -8.81 -23.09
N GLN A 653 9.91 -7.94 -24.08
CA GLN A 653 9.62 -6.51 -23.99
C GLN A 653 9.09 -5.98 -25.32
N VAL A 654 8.18 -5.01 -25.27
CA VAL A 654 7.76 -4.21 -26.42
C VAL A 654 8.00 -2.74 -26.10
N ILE A 655 8.82 -2.07 -26.92
CA ILE A 655 9.01 -0.61 -26.85
C ILE A 655 8.11 0.03 -27.91
N ARG A 656 7.25 0.96 -27.49
CA ARG A 656 6.27 1.65 -28.33
C ARG A 656 6.55 3.15 -28.37
N LEU A 657 6.54 3.72 -29.57
CA LEU A 657 6.51 5.16 -29.79
C LEU A 657 5.22 5.51 -30.52
N TYR A 658 4.29 6.10 -29.79
CA TYR A 658 3.08 6.65 -30.38
C TYR A 658 3.35 8.00 -31.05
N ARG A 659 2.62 8.27 -32.12
CA ARG A 659 2.59 9.58 -32.76
C ARG A 659 2.10 10.61 -31.73
N ASP A 660 2.72 11.79 -31.75
CA ASP A 660 2.42 12.93 -30.89
C ASP A 660 2.63 12.68 -29.37
N LYS A 661 3.28 11.57 -28.99
CA LYS A 661 3.79 11.36 -27.63
C LYS A 661 5.30 11.64 -27.60
N GLU A 662 5.73 12.33 -26.55
CA GLU A 662 7.14 12.72 -26.34
C GLU A 662 7.85 11.79 -25.34
N HIS A 663 7.40 10.55 -25.23
CA HIS A 663 7.99 9.48 -24.42
C HIS A 663 7.84 8.13 -25.14
N ALA A 664 8.63 7.15 -24.72
CA ALA A 664 8.48 5.76 -25.13
C ALA A 664 7.75 4.97 -24.04
N GLU A 665 6.80 4.12 -24.43
CA GLU A 665 6.18 3.16 -23.53
C GLU A 665 6.93 1.84 -23.62
N VAL A 666 7.34 1.29 -22.48
CA VAL A 666 8.13 0.06 -22.40
C VAL A 666 7.32 -0.98 -21.63
N GLU A 667 6.67 -1.88 -22.37
CA GLU A 667 5.89 -2.97 -21.80
C GLU A 667 6.80 -4.18 -21.58
N PHE A 668 6.83 -4.69 -20.35
CA PHE A 668 7.61 -5.86 -19.97
C PHE A 668 6.72 -7.06 -19.68
N THR A 669 7.17 -8.24 -20.06
CA THR A 669 6.61 -9.55 -19.70
C THR A 669 7.71 -10.39 -19.09
N ILE A 670 7.64 -10.62 -17.78
CA ILE A 670 8.65 -11.34 -17.02
C ILE A 670 7.99 -12.53 -16.33
N GLY A 671 8.43 -13.73 -16.65
CA GLY A 671 8.06 -14.95 -15.97
C GLY A 671 7.74 -16.12 -16.91
N PRO A 672 7.67 -17.35 -16.36
CA PRO A 672 8.03 -17.71 -14.99
C PRO A 672 9.53 -17.53 -14.71
N ILE A 673 9.89 -16.93 -13.56
CA ILE A 673 11.29 -16.76 -13.19
C ILE A 673 11.85 -18.16 -12.86
N PRO A 674 12.87 -18.65 -13.56
CA PRO A 674 13.39 -20.00 -13.33
C PRO A 674 14.18 -20.05 -12.03
N THR A 675 13.87 -21.00 -11.16
CA THR A 675 14.58 -21.22 -9.87
C THR A 675 14.93 -22.67 -9.61
N ASP A 676 14.79 -23.55 -10.62
CA ASP A 676 15.16 -24.97 -10.54
C ASP A 676 16.68 -25.16 -10.32
N ASP A 677 17.47 -24.12 -10.57
CA ASP A 677 18.90 -24.04 -10.30
C ASP A 677 19.22 -23.74 -8.82
N GLY A 678 18.21 -23.57 -7.97
CA GLY A 678 18.36 -23.29 -6.55
C GLY A 678 18.76 -21.83 -6.24
N VAL A 679 18.68 -20.92 -7.22
CA VAL A 679 19.05 -19.52 -7.06
C VAL A 679 17.83 -18.63 -7.23
N GLY A 680 17.43 -17.93 -6.16
CA GLY A 680 16.45 -16.86 -6.23
C GLY A 680 16.94 -15.71 -7.11
N LYS A 681 16.05 -15.11 -7.90
CA LYS A 681 16.36 -14.08 -8.90
C LYS A 681 15.47 -12.85 -8.74
N GLU A 682 16.12 -11.70 -8.68
CA GLU A 682 15.49 -10.40 -8.54
C GLU A 682 15.78 -9.56 -9.79
N VAL A 683 14.80 -9.49 -10.67
CA VAL A 683 14.93 -9.04 -12.07
C VAL A 683 14.81 -7.52 -12.15
N ILE A 684 15.79 -6.90 -12.81
CA ILE A 684 15.86 -5.46 -13.01
C ILE A 684 15.88 -5.11 -14.49
N THR A 685 15.29 -3.96 -14.84
CA THR A 685 15.64 -3.22 -16.05
C THR A 685 16.64 -2.13 -15.67
N ARG A 686 17.74 -2.03 -16.41
CA ARG A 686 18.77 -1.01 -16.20
C ARG A 686 18.91 -0.17 -17.46
N MET A 687 18.87 1.15 -17.28
CA MET A 687 19.10 2.17 -18.30
C MET A 687 20.39 2.90 -17.96
N ALA A 688 21.38 2.79 -18.84
CA ALA A 688 22.66 3.49 -18.72
C ALA A 688 22.73 4.59 -19.78
N ALA A 689 22.55 5.83 -19.33
CA ALA A 689 22.79 7.03 -20.12
C ALA A 689 24.20 7.57 -19.81
N ASN A 690 24.90 8.10 -20.81
CA ASN A 690 26.23 8.69 -20.59
C ASN A 690 26.13 10.10 -19.94
N MET A 691 25.48 10.17 -18.78
CA MET A 691 25.22 11.40 -18.02
C MET A 691 26.12 11.47 -16.79
N VAL A 692 26.56 12.68 -16.44
CA VAL A 692 27.37 12.92 -15.23
C VAL A 692 26.44 13.36 -14.12
N THR A 693 25.92 12.39 -13.37
CA THR A 693 24.86 12.62 -12.36
C THR A 693 25.38 12.79 -10.93
N GLU A 694 26.70 12.66 -10.72
CA GLU A 694 27.40 12.95 -9.45
C GLU A 694 26.77 12.27 -8.23
N LYS A 695 26.44 10.98 -8.33
CA LYS A 695 25.75 10.17 -7.30
C LYS A 695 24.31 10.59 -6.98
N VAL A 696 23.78 11.63 -7.63
CA VAL A 696 22.45 12.18 -7.36
C VAL A 696 21.40 11.55 -8.29
N PHE A 697 20.26 11.23 -7.72
CA PHE A 697 19.03 10.84 -8.43
C PHE A 697 17.82 11.28 -7.62
N TYR A 698 16.63 11.26 -8.22
CA TYR A 698 15.41 11.75 -7.59
C TYR A 698 14.32 10.70 -7.67
N THR A 699 13.62 10.47 -6.56
CA THR A 699 12.49 9.53 -6.49
C THR A 699 11.29 10.18 -5.83
N ASP A 700 10.09 9.84 -6.27
CA ASP A 700 8.88 10.40 -5.70
C ASP A 700 8.61 9.87 -4.26
N SER A 701 7.84 10.64 -3.48
CA SER A 701 7.17 10.17 -2.27
C SER A 701 5.69 9.99 -2.60
N ASN A 702 5.22 8.74 -2.60
CA ASN A 702 3.81 8.35 -2.78
C ASN A 702 3.11 8.97 -3.99
N GLY A 703 3.84 9.26 -5.06
CA GLY A 703 3.32 9.87 -6.29
C GLY A 703 3.24 11.40 -6.27
N ARG A 704 3.93 12.07 -5.33
CA ARG A 704 3.96 13.54 -5.21
C ARG A 704 5.38 14.09 -5.32
N ASP A 705 5.95 14.56 -4.22
CA ASP A 705 7.21 15.28 -4.16
C ASP A 705 8.37 14.39 -4.61
N PHE A 706 9.27 14.92 -5.44
CA PHE A 706 10.53 14.25 -5.77
C PHE A 706 11.60 14.62 -4.75
N LEU A 707 12.10 13.62 -4.03
CA LEU A 707 13.15 13.78 -3.04
C LEU A 707 14.51 13.52 -3.69
N LYS A 708 15.47 14.39 -3.40
CA LYS A 708 16.87 14.20 -3.80
C LYS A 708 17.47 13.03 -3.02
N ARG A 709 17.94 12.02 -3.73
CA ARG A 709 18.67 10.88 -3.21
C ARG A 709 20.14 11.01 -3.57
N VAL A 710 21.02 10.65 -2.65
CA VAL A 710 22.47 10.63 -2.86
C VAL A 710 22.96 9.23 -2.52
N ARG A 711 23.58 8.57 -3.49
CA ARG A 711 24.11 7.21 -3.32
C ARG A 711 25.11 7.16 -2.16
N ASP A 712 24.94 6.17 -1.28
CA ASP A 712 25.77 5.92 -0.09
C ASP A 712 25.83 7.08 0.91
N TYR A 713 24.74 7.84 1.03
CA TYR A 713 24.65 8.99 1.94
C TYR A 713 23.33 9.03 2.71
N ARG A 714 23.39 9.59 3.93
CA ARG A 714 22.25 9.87 4.80
C ARG A 714 22.46 11.24 5.42
N GLU A 715 21.40 12.05 5.43
CA GLU A 715 21.47 13.43 5.96
C GLU A 715 21.57 13.42 7.49
N ASP A 716 20.80 12.54 8.15
CA ASP A 716 20.61 12.61 9.61
C ASP A 716 21.69 11.82 10.41
N TRP A 717 22.53 11.00 9.75
CA TRP A 717 23.62 10.26 10.40
C TRP A 717 24.74 9.86 9.42
N SER A 718 25.93 9.57 9.94
CA SER A 718 27.04 9.05 9.14
C SER A 718 26.84 7.58 8.77
N LEU A 719 26.42 7.31 7.54
CA LEU A 719 26.17 5.96 7.02
C LEU A 719 27.45 5.11 6.96
N GLN A 720 27.40 3.91 7.56
CA GLN A 720 28.35 2.83 7.30
C GLN A 720 27.80 1.94 6.18
N VAL A 721 28.49 1.89 5.05
CA VAL A 721 27.99 1.20 3.84
C VAL A 721 28.30 -0.30 3.93
N ASN A 722 27.29 -1.09 4.33
CA ASN A 722 27.37 -2.55 4.35
C ASN A 722 26.67 -3.21 3.15
N GLN A 723 25.64 -2.54 2.62
CA GLN A 723 24.84 -3.01 1.48
C GLN A 723 24.80 -1.91 0.39
N PRO A 724 25.81 -1.84 -0.50
CA PRO A 724 25.96 -0.75 -1.48
C PRO A 724 24.89 -0.75 -2.58
N VAL A 725 24.12 -1.85 -2.70
CA VAL A 725 22.97 -1.92 -3.61
C VAL A 725 21.68 -1.68 -2.84
N ALA A 726 21.33 -2.57 -1.91
CA ALA A 726 20.04 -2.50 -1.20
C ALA A 726 19.86 -1.19 -0.40
N GLY A 727 20.93 -0.66 0.20
CA GLY A 727 20.91 0.62 0.92
C GLY A 727 20.68 1.84 0.02
N ASN A 728 20.63 1.68 -1.30
CA ASN A 728 20.40 2.73 -2.29
C ASN A 728 19.12 2.52 -3.12
N TYR A 729 18.32 1.52 -2.79
CA TYR A 729 16.98 1.33 -3.36
C TYR A 729 15.95 2.20 -2.62
N TYR A 730 15.06 2.83 -3.39
CA TYR A 730 13.98 3.67 -2.89
C TYR A 730 12.65 3.28 -3.56
N PRO A 731 11.51 3.52 -2.90
CA PRO A 731 10.20 3.22 -3.46
C PRO A 731 9.82 4.25 -4.53
N LEU A 732 9.19 3.78 -5.60
CA LEU A 732 8.68 4.59 -6.70
C LEU A 732 7.17 4.35 -6.86
N ASN A 733 6.37 5.42 -6.88
CA ASN A 733 4.93 5.35 -7.19
C ASN A 733 4.54 6.23 -8.38
N LEU A 734 5.40 7.17 -8.77
CA LEU A 734 5.30 7.99 -9.97
C LEU A 734 6.52 7.74 -10.86
N GLY A 735 7.74 7.83 -10.33
CA GLY A 735 8.94 7.62 -11.12
C GLY A 735 10.26 7.97 -10.45
N ILE A 736 11.31 7.86 -11.26
CA ILE A 736 12.69 8.18 -10.92
C ILE A 736 13.29 9.01 -12.05
N PHE A 737 14.13 10.00 -11.73
CA PHE A 737 14.88 10.72 -12.73
C PHE A 737 16.30 11.07 -12.30
N THR A 738 17.15 11.31 -13.29
CA THR A 738 18.49 11.86 -13.13
C THR A 738 18.68 13.05 -14.05
N THR A 739 19.56 13.97 -13.67
CA THR A 739 19.84 15.17 -14.46
C THR A 739 21.32 15.48 -14.42
N ASP A 740 21.82 16.05 -15.51
CA ASP A 740 23.10 16.74 -15.59
C ASP A 740 22.91 18.14 -16.20
N ASN A 741 23.99 18.86 -16.50
CA ASN A 741 23.91 20.22 -17.04
C ASN A 741 23.26 20.34 -18.44
N LYS A 742 22.98 19.23 -19.12
CA LYS A 742 22.47 19.19 -20.51
C LYS A 742 21.14 18.49 -20.65
N SER A 743 20.92 17.44 -19.86
CA SER A 743 19.82 16.50 -20.07
C SER A 743 19.16 16.12 -18.74
N GLU A 744 17.88 15.79 -18.83
CA GLU A 744 17.14 15.07 -17.80
C GLU A 744 16.67 13.74 -18.39
N PHE A 745 16.85 12.64 -17.66
CA PHE A 745 16.38 11.33 -18.04
C PHE A 745 15.42 10.81 -16.97
N SER A 746 14.15 10.65 -17.37
CA SER A 746 13.04 10.38 -16.46
C SER A 746 12.35 9.08 -16.84
N VAL A 747 12.04 8.25 -15.84
CA VAL A 747 11.32 6.98 -15.99
C VAL A 747 10.12 7.00 -15.07
N LEU A 748 8.92 6.86 -15.65
CA LEU A 748 7.66 6.76 -14.91
C LEU A 748 7.24 5.30 -14.78
N VAL A 749 6.51 4.98 -13.72
CA VAL A 749 6.12 3.59 -13.38
C VAL A 749 4.60 3.42 -13.40
N ASP A 750 4.13 2.23 -13.76
CA ASP A 750 2.70 1.88 -13.83
C ASP A 750 2.16 1.28 -12.50
N ARG A 751 3.06 1.04 -11.54
CA ARG A 751 2.79 0.43 -10.24
C ARG A 751 3.92 0.77 -9.26
N ALA A 752 3.69 0.49 -7.98
CA ALA A 752 4.74 0.58 -6.98
C ALA A 752 5.89 -0.42 -7.28
N VAL A 753 7.13 0.07 -7.30
CA VAL A 753 8.35 -0.70 -7.56
C VAL A 753 9.54 -0.09 -6.81
N GLY A 754 10.59 -0.87 -6.56
CA GLY A 754 11.88 -0.36 -6.08
C GLY A 754 12.78 0.07 -7.23
N GLY A 755 13.44 1.23 -7.10
CA GLY A 755 14.43 1.71 -8.06
C GLY A 755 15.61 2.42 -7.41
N ALA A 756 16.70 2.53 -8.17
CA ALA A 756 17.96 3.09 -7.72
C ALA A 756 18.80 3.69 -8.86
N SER A 757 19.82 4.46 -8.50
CA SER A 757 20.97 4.77 -9.36
C SER A 757 22.22 4.21 -8.70
N ILE A 758 22.71 3.04 -9.16
CA ILE A 758 23.88 2.36 -8.56
C ILE A 758 25.21 2.89 -9.10
N ASN A 759 25.23 3.41 -10.33
CA ASN A 759 26.37 4.13 -10.89
C ASN A 759 25.90 5.43 -11.54
N ASP A 760 26.82 6.37 -11.74
CA ASP A 760 26.49 7.64 -12.39
C ASP A 760 26.02 7.40 -13.83
N GLY A 761 25.00 8.18 -14.22
CA GLY A 761 24.31 8.01 -15.50
C GLY A 761 23.44 6.75 -15.60
N GLN A 762 23.30 5.96 -14.52
CA GLN A 762 22.43 4.78 -14.51
C GLN A 762 21.17 5.00 -13.70
N VAL A 763 20.08 4.42 -14.20
CA VAL A 763 18.82 4.22 -13.49
C VAL A 763 18.48 2.74 -13.61
N GLU A 764 18.08 2.11 -12.51
CA GLU A 764 17.54 0.75 -12.53
C GLU A 764 16.25 0.64 -11.72
N ILE A 765 15.38 -0.25 -12.19
CA ILE A 765 14.08 -0.54 -11.57
C ILE A 765 13.96 -2.05 -11.46
N MET A 766 13.63 -2.53 -10.26
CA MET A 766 13.34 -3.93 -10.02
C MET A 766 11.88 -4.21 -10.36
N LEU A 767 11.65 -5.13 -11.30
CA LEU A 767 10.34 -5.36 -11.92
C LEU A 767 9.66 -6.62 -11.42
N HIS A 768 10.43 -7.64 -11.04
CA HIS A 768 9.91 -8.88 -10.47
C HIS A 768 10.96 -9.59 -9.63
N ARG A 769 10.54 -10.43 -8.69
CA ARG A 769 11.39 -11.12 -7.73
C ARG A 769 10.79 -12.50 -7.44
N PHE A 770 11.66 -13.49 -7.34
CA PHE A 770 11.34 -14.79 -6.76
C PHE A 770 12.56 -15.21 -5.93
N THR A 771 12.38 -15.37 -4.62
CA THR A 771 13.47 -15.59 -3.65
C THR A 771 13.55 -17.03 -3.22
#